data_AF-A0A4G3SP38-F1
#
_entry.id   AF-A0A4G3SP38-F1
#
_cell.length_a   1.000
_cell.length_b   1.000
_cell.length_c   1.000
_cell.angle_alpha   90.00
_cell.angle_beta   90.00
_cell.angle_gamma   90.00
#
_symmetry.space_group_name_H-M   'P 1'
#
loop_
_entity.id
_entity.type
_entity.pdbx_description
1 polymer ?
#
loop_
_entity_poly.entity_id
_entity_poly.type
_entity_poly.pdbx_seq_one_letter_code
_entity_poly.pdbx_strand_id
1 'polypeptide(L)'
;MNKRGLYSKLGISVVGISLLMGVPTLIHANELNYGQLSISPIFQGGSYQLNNKSIDISPLLLDKLSGDSQTVVMKFKADKPNSLQALFGLSNSKAGFKNNYFSIFMRDSGEIGVEIRDAQKGINYLFSRPASLWGKHKGQAVENTLVFVSDSKDKTYTMYVNGIEVFSETVDTFLPISNINGIDKATLGAVNREGKEHYLAKGSIDEISLFNKAISDQEVSNIPLSNPFQLIFQSGDSTQANYFRIPTLYTLSSGRVLSSIDARYGGTHDSKSKINIATSYSDDNGKTWSEPIFAMKFNDYEEQLVYWPRDNKLKNSQISGSASFIDSSIVEDKKSGKTILLADVMPAGIGNNNANKADSGFKEINGHYYLKLKKNGDNDFRYTVRENGVVYDETTNKPTNYTINDKYEVLEGGKSLTVEQYSVDFDSGSLREKHNGKQVPMNVFYKDSLFKVTPTNYIAMTTSQNRGESWEQFKLLPPFLGEKHNGTYLCPGQGLALKSSNRLIFATYTSGELTYLISDDSGQTWKKSSASIPFENATAEAQMVELRDGVIRTFFRTTTGKIAYMTSRDSGETWSEVSYIDGIQQTSYGTQVSAIKYSQLIDGKEAVILSTPNSRSGRKGGQLVVGLVNKEDDSIDWRYHYDIDLPSYGYAYSAITELPNHHIGVLFEKYDSWSRNELHLSNVVQYIDLEINDLTK
;
A
#
# COMPACT_ATOMS: atom_id res chain seq x y z
N MET A 1 29.45 -66.07 2.96
CA MET A 1 29.13 -67.02 1.88
C MET A 1 29.46 -66.37 0.55
N ASN A 2 30.37 -67.00 -0.20
CA ASN A 2 30.65 -66.97 -1.66
C ASN A 2 30.54 -65.66 -2.46
N LYS A 3 31.50 -65.28 -3.32
CA LYS A 3 32.85 -65.77 -3.67
C LYS A 3 33.42 -64.81 -4.74
N ARG A 4 34.71 -64.45 -4.61
CA ARG A 4 35.77 -64.29 -5.66
C ARG A 4 35.55 -63.20 -6.72
N GLY A 5 36.49 -62.32 -7.04
CA GLY A 5 37.97 -62.34 -7.10
C GLY A 5 38.33 -61.53 -8.38
N LEU A 6 39.50 -60.97 -8.67
CA LEU A 6 40.86 -61.05 -8.16
C LEU A 6 41.67 -59.95 -8.93
N TYR A 7 42.72 -59.39 -8.30
CA TYR A 7 43.95 -58.69 -8.79
C TYR A 7 44.06 -58.16 -10.25
N SER A 8 44.68 -57.01 -10.53
CA SER A 8 46.11 -56.74 -10.25
C SER A 8 46.53 -55.27 -10.47
N LYS A 9 47.65 -54.91 -9.83
CA LYS A 9 48.42 -53.66 -9.96
C LYS A 9 49.22 -53.62 -11.26
N LEU A 10 49.47 -52.43 -11.81
CA LEU A 10 50.82 -51.85 -12.03
C LEU A 10 50.69 -50.41 -12.56
N GLY A 11 51.52 -49.49 -12.04
CA GLY A 11 51.65 -48.14 -12.56
C GLY A 11 52.69 -48.04 -13.68
N ILE A 12 52.72 -46.90 -14.38
CA ILE A 12 53.89 -46.08 -14.74
C ILE A 12 53.42 -44.80 -15.45
N SER A 13 54.23 -43.76 -15.23
CA SER A 13 54.19 -42.32 -15.51
C SER A 13 53.80 -41.79 -16.90
N VAL A 14 53.11 -40.64 -16.85
CA VAL A 14 53.34 -39.34 -17.55
C VAL A 14 53.76 -39.36 -19.03
N VAL A 15 52.88 -38.84 -19.91
CA VAL A 15 53.20 -37.83 -20.94
C VAL A 15 51.95 -36.97 -21.17
N GLY A 16 52.10 -35.64 -21.05
CA GLY A 16 51.04 -34.67 -21.34
C GLY A 16 50.89 -34.42 -22.85
N ILE A 17 49.64 -34.33 -23.30
CA ILE A 17 49.27 -33.70 -24.58
C ILE A 17 48.02 -32.86 -24.31
N SER A 18 48.20 -31.55 -24.44
CA SER A 18 47.15 -30.54 -24.43
C SER A 18 46.24 -30.73 -25.65
N LEU A 19 44.96 -31.06 -25.44
CA LEU A 19 43.92 -30.87 -26.46
C LEU A 19 42.99 -29.75 -26.01
N LEU A 20 43.16 -28.58 -26.64
CA LEU A 20 42.10 -27.59 -26.74
C LEU A 20 40.94 -28.22 -27.51
N MET A 21 39.87 -28.59 -26.83
CA MET A 21 38.57 -28.77 -27.46
C MET A 21 37.73 -27.54 -27.18
N GLY A 22 37.60 -26.69 -28.20
CA GLY A 22 36.61 -25.63 -28.22
C GLY A 22 35.22 -26.26 -28.14
N VAL A 23 34.54 -26.03 -27.02
CA VAL A 23 33.13 -26.35 -26.88
C VAL A 23 32.38 -25.25 -27.63
N PRO A 24 31.60 -25.55 -28.69
CA PRO A 24 30.70 -24.57 -29.24
C PRO A 24 29.64 -24.30 -28.18
N THR A 25 29.61 -23.07 -27.67
CA THR A 25 28.47 -22.56 -26.90
C THR A 25 27.27 -22.53 -27.81
N LEU A 26 26.51 -23.64 -27.83
CA LEU A 26 25.16 -23.70 -28.35
C LEU A 26 24.29 -22.81 -27.46
N ILE A 27 24.06 -21.58 -27.92
CA ILE A 27 23.00 -20.71 -27.42
C ILE A 27 21.69 -21.45 -27.66
N HIS A 28 21.15 -22.09 -26.63
CA HIS A 28 19.77 -22.56 -26.66
C HIS A 28 18.89 -21.32 -26.51
N ALA A 29 18.34 -20.86 -27.64
CA ALA A 29 17.19 -20.00 -27.62
C ALA A 29 16.03 -20.81 -27.03
N ASN A 30 15.65 -20.52 -25.78
CA ASN A 30 14.29 -20.79 -25.36
C ASN A 30 13.40 -19.82 -26.13
N GLU A 31 12.85 -20.26 -27.26
CA GLU A 31 11.82 -19.51 -27.96
C GLU A 31 10.63 -19.33 -27.01
N LEU A 32 10.32 -18.07 -26.68
CA LEU A 32 8.98 -17.75 -26.22
C LEU A 32 8.03 -18.06 -27.37
N ASN A 33 6.95 -18.75 -27.03
CA ASN A 33 5.78 -18.84 -27.87
C ASN A 33 5.10 -17.46 -27.85
N TYR A 34 5.65 -16.48 -28.57
CA TYR A 34 5.03 -15.18 -28.85
C TYR A 34 3.78 -15.31 -29.73
N GLY A 35 3.15 -16.49 -29.80
CA GLY A 35 1.96 -16.77 -30.60
C GLY A 35 0.73 -15.91 -30.28
N GLN A 36 0.81 -15.03 -29.26
CA GLN A 36 -0.22 -14.04 -28.92
C GLN A 36 0.15 -12.59 -29.26
N LEU A 37 1.40 -12.26 -29.58
CA LEU A 37 1.75 -10.95 -30.12
C LEU A 37 1.67 -11.00 -31.64
N SER A 38 1.01 -10.02 -32.25
CA SER A 38 0.82 -9.93 -33.71
C SER A 38 2.12 -9.69 -34.50
N ILE A 39 3.26 -9.55 -33.82
CA ILE A 39 4.55 -9.13 -34.38
C ILE A 39 5.74 -9.85 -33.72
N SER A 40 6.76 -10.17 -34.52
CA SER A 40 8.02 -10.73 -34.04
C SER A 40 8.98 -9.63 -33.58
N PRO A 41 9.83 -9.88 -32.56
CA PRO A 41 10.86 -8.93 -32.14
C PRO A 41 11.91 -8.75 -33.25
N ILE A 42 12.41 -7.53 -33.41
CA ILE A 42 13.53 -7.22 -34.31
C ILE A 42 14.87 -7.70 -33.72
N PHE A 43 14.94 -7.75 -32.39
CA PHE A 43 16.06 -8.26 -31.63
C PHE A 43 15.51 -8.97 -30.40
N GLN A 44 16.08 -10.14 -30.10
CA GLN A 44 15.83 -10.87 -28.86
C GLN A 44 17.15 -11.47 -28.39
N GLY A 45 17.41 -11.40 -27.09
CA GLY A 45 18.53 -12.06 -26.45
C GLY A 45 18.33 -12.16 -24.95
N GLY A 46 19.21 -12.89 -24.26
CA GLY A 46 19.04 -13.13 -22.83
C GLY A 46 20.25 -13.71 -22.14
N SER A 47 20.09 -14.05 -20.86
CA SER A 47 21.16 -14.57 -19.98
C SER A 47 22.37 -13.63 -19.85
N TYR A 48 22.15 -12.32 -19.94
CA TYR A 48 23.20 -11.32 -19.81
C TYR A 48 23.51 -11.04 -18.34
N GLN A 49 24.77 -11.20 -17.95
CA GLN A 49 25.25 -10.88 -16.61
C GLN A 49 25.83 -9.47 -16.58
N LEU A 50 25.26 -8.60 -15.73
CA LEU A 50 25.71 -7.22 -15.55
C LEU A 50 26.56 -7.17 -14.28
N ASN A 51 27.89 -7.14 -14.44
CA ASN A 51 28.84 -7.18 -13.34
C ASN A 51 29.72 -5.94 -13.32
N ASN A 52 29.09 -4.75 -13.29
CA ASN A 52 29.77 -3.45 -13.41
C ASN A 52 30.64 -3.37 -14.67
N LYS A 53 30.14 -3.93 -15.76
CA LYS A 53 30.74 -3.88 -17.09
C LYS A 53 29.63 -3.92 -18.11
N SER A 54 29.70 -3.04 -19.10
CA SER A 54 28.70 -3.00 -20.16
C SER A 54 28.85 -4.15 -21.16
N ILE A 55 27.75 -4.46 -21.84
CA ILE A 55 27.74 -5.39 -22.98
C ILE A 55 27.30 -4.60 -24.22
N ASP A 56 28.14 -4.60 -25.25
CA ASP A 56 27.86 -3.97 -26.53
C ASP A 56 27.03 -4.90 -27.43
N ILE A 57 25.80 -4.48 -27.75
CA ILE A 57 24.89 -5.19 -28.66
C ILE A 57 24.63 -4.40 -29.94
N SER A 58 25.45 -3.38 -30.22
CA SER A 58 25.30 -2.51 -31.40
C SER A 58 25.21 -3.30 -32.72
N PRO A 59 26.08 -4.30 -32.98
CA PRO A 59 26.02 -5.08 -34.23
C PRO A 59 24.78 -5.97 -34.36
N LEU A 60 24.02 -6.15 -33.28
CA LEU A 60 22.84 -7.03 -33.26
C LEU A 60 21.53 -6.25 -33.39
N LEU A 61 21.54 -4.93 -33.13
CA LEU A 61 20.34 -4.12 -32.96
C LEU A 61 20.28 -2.88 -33.87
N LEU A 62 21.37 -2.13 -34.02
CA LEU A 62 21.28 -0.76 -34.58
C LEU A 62 20.77 -0.71 -36.01
N ASP A 63 21.16 -1.67 -36.85
CA ASP A 63 20.71 -1.78 -38.25
C ASP A 63 19.25 -2.23 -38.39
N LYS A 64 18.65 -2.75 -37.31
CA LYS A 64 17.28 -3.27 -37.26
C LYS A 64 16.27 -2.24 -36.76
N LEU A 65 16.73 -1.21 -36.06
CA LEU A 65 15.87 -0.12 -35.59
C LEU A 65 15.33 0.67 -36.79
N SER A 66 14.02 0.79 -36.90
CA SER A 66 13.37 1.56 -37.96
C SER A 66 12.02 2.11 -37.51
N GLY A 67 11.58 3.19 -38.17
CA GLY A 67 10.39 3.93 -37.78
C GLY A 67 10.55 4.70 -36.47
N ASP A 68 9.47 5.40 -36.11
CA ASP A 68 9.46 6.35 -34.99
C ASP A 68 8.83 5.79 -33.70
N SER A 69 8.32 4.56 -33.74
CA SER A 69 7.71 3.90 -32.58
C SER A 69 8.44 2.60 -32.23
N GLN A 70 8.75 2.43 -30.95
CA GLN A 70 9.45 1.24 -30.45
C GLN A 70 8.84 0.74 -29.15
N THR A 71 8.95 -0.56 -28.92
CA THR A 71 8.69 -1.19 -27.62
C THR A 71 9.93 -1.96 -27.18
N VAL A 72 10.28 -1.84 -25.89
CA VAL A 72 11.30 -2.66 -25.22
C VAL A 72 10.60 -3.52 -24.17
N VAL A 73 10.73 -4.83 -24.26
CA VAL A 73 10.32 -5.78 -23.22
C VAL A 73 11.59 -6.35 -22.58
N MET A 74 11.69 -6.36 -21.26
CA MET A 74 12.88 -6.79 -20.55
C MET A 74 12.54 -7.53 -19.27
N LYS A 75 13.03 -8.76 -19.12
CA LYS A 75 13.02 -9.54 -17.89
C LYS A 75 14.38 -9.43 -17.22
N PHE A 76 14.44 -8.85 -16.02
CA PHE A 76 15.71 -8.55 -15.36
C PHE A 76 15.66 -8.75 -13.84
N LYS A 77 16.83 -8.99 -13.24
CA LYS A 77 17.03 -9.17 -11.80
C LYS A 77 18.07 -8.16 -11.30
N ALA A 78 17.79 -7.54 -10.16
CA ALA A 78 18.71 -6.62 -9.50
C ALA A 78 18.52 -6.65 -7.98
N ASP A 79 19.12 -7.63 -7.31
CA ASP A 79 19.05 -7.82 -5.86
C ASP A 79 20.19 -7.09 -5.10
N LYS A 80 21.17 -6.55 -5.83
CA LYS A 80 22.28 -5.74 -5.32
C LYS A 80 22.59 -4.58 -6.28
N PRO A 81 21.61 -3.71 -6.59
CA PRO A 81 21.79 -2.63 -7.55
C PRO A 81 22.79 -1.59 -7.03
N ASN A 82 23.47 -0.91 -7.95
CA ASN A 82 24.14 0.35 -7.63
C ASN A 82 23.09 1.45 -7.42
N SER A 83 23.49 2.58 -6.79
CA SER A 83 22.56 3.67 -6.47
C SER A 83 21.82 4.24 -7.68
N LEU A 84 22.50 4.31 -8.83
CA LEU A 84 21.91 4.61 -10.13
C LEU A 84 22.61 3.73 -11.17
N GLN A 85 21.83 3.00 -11.97
CA GLN A 85 22.35 2.17 -13.04
C GLN A 85 21.43 2.13 -14.25
N ALA A 86 22.02 2.06 -15.44
CA ALA A 86 21.29 1.87 -16.69
C ALA A 86 21.20 0.39 -17.04
N LEU A 87 20.00 -0.09 -17.32
CA LEU A 87 19.76 -1.45 -17.79
C LEU A 87 19.99 -1.55 -19.30
N PHE A 88 19.52 -0.55 -20.04
CA PHE A 88 19.63 -0.44 -21.48
C PHE A 88 19.95 1.00 -21.90
N GLY A 89 20.76 1.17 -22.94
CA GLY A 89 21.09 2.47 -23.53
C GLY A 89 21.24 2.43 -25.05
N LEU A 90 20.76 3.48 -25.71
CA LEU A 90 21.08 3.84 -27.10
C LEU A 90 21.75 5.20 -27.09
N SER A 91 22.96 5.34 -27.63
CA SER A 91 23.70 6.60 -27.50
C SER A 91 24.55 6.95 -28.70
N ASN A 92 24.83 8.25 -28.83
CA ASN A 92 25.94 8.76 -29.63
C ASN A 92 27.18 8.80 -28.72
N SER A 93 28.09 7.86 -28.93
CA SER A 93 29.29 7.68 -28.11
C SER A 93 30.43 8.63 -28.48
N LYS A 94 30.28 9.48 -29.51
CA LYS A 94 31.32 10.41 -29.96
C LYS A 94 31.52 11.57 -29.00
N ALA A 95 32.75 12.09 -28.96
CA ALA A 95 33.08 13.29 -28.21
C ALA A 95 32.19 14.48 -28.62
N GLY A 96 31.69 15.24 -27.66
CA GLY A 96 30.78 16.37 -27.88
C GLY A 96 29.28 16.01 -27.86
N PHE A 97 28.93 14.72 -27.84
CA PHE A 97 27.54 14.24 -27.88
C PHE A 97 27.10 13.53 -26.59
N LYS A 98 27.73 13.84 -25.45
CA LYS A 98 27.43 13.20 -24.14
C LYS A 98 25.96 13.27 -23.69
N ASN A 99 25.15 14.15 -24.27
CA ASN A 99 23.72 14.36 -23.94
C ASN A 99 22.80 13.88 -25.08
N ASN A 100 23.27 13.00 -25.95
CA ASN A 100 22.50 12.38 -27.02
C ASN A 100 22.34 10.89 -26.73
N TYR A 101 21.32 10.53 -25.96
CA TYR A 101 21.05 9.14 -25.62
C TYR A 101 19.61 8.92 -25.17
N PHE A 102 19.17 7.68 -25.37
CA PHE A 102 18.06 7.06 -24.66
C PHE A 102 18.62 6.09 -23.62
N SER A 103 18.02 6.04 -22.44
CA SER A 103 18.36 5.01 -21.45
C SER A 103 17.15 4.60 -20.62
N ILE A 104 17.04 3.31 -20.30
CA ILE A 104 16.20 2.79 -19.23
C ILE A 104 17.08 2.62 -18.00
N PHE A 105 16.78 3.31 -16.91
CA PHE A 105 17.57 3.30 -15.69
C PHE A 105 16.75 2.88 -14.48
N MET A 106 17.43 2.39 -13.45
CA MET A 106 16.87 2.13 -12.14
C MET A 106 17.74 2.73 -11.02
N ARG A 107 17.15 2.88 -9.84
CA ARG A 107 17.84 3.21 -8.60
C ARG A 107 17.74 2.11 -7.56
N ASP A 108 18.64 2.14 -6.58
CA ASP A 108 18.59 1.25 -5.41
C ASP A 108 17.38 1.51 -4.49
N SER A 109 16.62 2.58 -4.69
CA SER A 109 15.31 2.81 -4.06
C SER A 109 14.16 2.02 -4.70
N GLY A 110 14.40 1.31 -5.81
CA GLY A 110 13.36 0.66 -6.61
C GLY A 110 12.66 1.61 -7.59
N GLU A 111 13.17 2.83 -7.78
CA GLU A 111 12.73 3.73 -8.86
C GLU A 111 13.14 3.17 -10.23
N ILE A 112 12.24 3.29 -11.21
CA ILE A 112 12.51 3.03 -12.62
C ILE A 112 12.24 4.31 -13.41
N GLY A 113 13.00 4.53 -14.48
CA GLY A 113 12.78 5.66 -15.35
C GLY A 113 13.47 5.56 -16.70
N VAL A 114 13.24 6.57 -17.51
CA VAL A 114 13.90 6.77 -18.79
C VAL A 114 14.48 8.18 -18.89
N GLU A 115 15.59 8.30 -19.60
CA GLU A 115 16.08 9.56 -20.15
C GLU A 115 15.99 9.47 -21.68
N ILE A 116 15.44 10.50 -22.34
CA ILE A 116 15.37 10.61 -23.81
C ILE A 116 15.89 11.99 -24.19
N ARG A 117 17.10 12.05 -24.75
CA ARG A 117 17.87 13.30 -24.84
C ARG A 117 18.52 13.46 -26.20
N ASP A 118 18.40 14.66 -26.77
CA ASP A 118 19.08 15.08 -27.98
C ASP A 118 19.43 16.58 -27.86
N ALA A 119 20.72 16.88 -27.76
CA ALA A 119 21.20 18.24 -27.58
C ALA A 119 20.95 19.13 -28.80
N GLN A 120 20.94 18.58 -30.02
CA GLN A 120 20.68 19.35 -31.23
C GLN A 120 19.21 19.70 -31.38
N LYS A 121 18.31 18.85 -30.89
CA LYS A 121 16.86 19.11 -30.84
C LYS A 121 16.45 19.94 -29.61
N GLY A 122 17.35 20.16 -28.65
CA GLY A 122 17.03 20.86 -27.40
C GLY A 122 16.12 20.07 -26.46
N ILE A 123 16.01 18.75 -26.63
CA ILE A 123 15.09 17.89 -25.87
C ILE A 123 15.87 17.12 -24.80
N ASN A 124 15.37 17.17 -23.56
CA ASN A 124 15.91 16.44 -22.41
C ASN A 124 14.77 15.92 -21.54
N TYR A 125 14.09 14.85 -21.98
CA TYR A 125 13.03 14.24 -21.20
C TYR A 125 13.58 13.29 -20.14
N LEU A 126 12.97 13.33 -18.95
CA LEU A 126 13.20 12.41 -17.86
C LEU A 126 11.84 12.06 -17.26
N PHE A 127 11.45 10.80 -17.39
CA PHE A 127 10.22 10.27 -16.82
C PHE A 127 10.59 9.13 -15.88
N SER A 128 10.05 9.14 -14.66
CA SER A 128 10.37 8.13 -13.66
C SER A 128 9.28 8.01 -12.62
N ARG A 129 9.17 6.82 -12.02
CA ARG A 129 8.34 6.59 -10.85
C ARG A 129 9.13 5.82 -9.78
N PRO A 130 9.18 6.31 -8.53
CA PRO A 130 9.69 5.56 -7.39
C PRO A 130 8.95 4.23 -7.17
N ALA A 131 9.51 3.35 -6.34
CA ALA A 131 8.85 2.15 -5.82
C ALA A 131 8.14 1.29 -6.89
N SER A 132 8.83 1.05 -8.01
CA SER A 132 8.28 0.32 -9.16
C SER A 132 8.85 -1.09 -9.30
N LEU A 133 9.86 -1.45 -8.51
CA LEU A 133 10.62 -2.69 -8.64
C LEU A 133 10.52 -3.59 -7.40
N TRP A 134 10.79 -4.87 -7.61
CA TRP A 134 11.12 -5.84 -6.57
C TRP A 134 12.59 -6.25 -6.67
N GLY A 135 13.26 -6.46 -5.54
CA GLY A 135 14.66 -6.92 -5.52
C GLY A 135 14.77 -8.40 -5.20
N LYS A 136 14.22 -8.82 -4.04
CA LYS A 136 14.24 -10.20 -3.54
C LYS A 136 12.89 -10.63 -2.98
N HIS A 137 12.66 -11.93 -3.01
CA HIS A 137 11.54 -12.60 -2.33
C HIS A 137 11.94 -14.04 -2.00
N LYS A 138 11.66 -14.52 -0.78
CA LYS A 138 12.01 -15.87 -0.30
C LYS A 138 13.48 -16.25 -0.55
N GLY A 139 14.37 -15.29 -0.32
CA GLY A 139 15.82 -15.45 -0.49
C GLY A 139 16.33 -15.41 -1.95
N GLN A 140 15.44 -15.36 -2.95
CA GLN A 140 15.79 -15.34 -4.37
C GLN A 140 15.67 -13.93 -4.97
N ALA A 141 16.46 -13.64 -6.00
CA ALA A 141 16.33 -12.41 -6.77
C ALA A 141 15.05 -12.47 -7.64
N VAL A 142 14.24 -11.41 -7.61
CA VAL A 142 12.98 -11.34 -8.35
C VAL A 142 13.22 -10.98 -9.81
N GLU A 143 12.66 -11.76 -10.73
CA GLU A 143 12.57 -11.39 -12.14
C GLU A 143 11.47 -10.33 -12.32
N ASN A 144 11.89 -9.10 -12.58
CA ASN A 144 10.96 -8.03 -12.94
C ASN A 144 10.72 -8.07 -14.45
N THR A 145 9.45 -7.97 -14.87
CA THR A 145 9.07 -7.82 -16.29
C THR A 145 8.79 -6.34 -16.56
N LEU A 146 9.65 -5.69 -17.33
CA LEU A 146 9.51 -4.30 -17.77
C LEU A 146 9.02 -4.25 -19.22
N VAL A 147 8.10 -3.32 -19.50
CA VAL A 147 7.67 -2.98 -20.87
C VAL A 147 7.69 -1.46 -21.03
N PHE A 148 8.51 -0.96 -21.93
CA PHE A 148 8.55 0.45 -22.28
C PHE A 148 8.02 0.64 -23.70
N VAL A 149 7.02 1.50 -23.86
CA VAL A 149 6.39 1.84 -25.13
C VAL A 149 6.69 3.30 -25.47
N SER A 150 7.27 3.53 -26.64
CA SER A 150 7.55 4.85 -27.21
C SER A 150 6.66 5.02 -28.44
N ASP A 151 5.55 5.74 -28.30
CA ASP A 151 4.52 5.90 -29.34
C ASP A 151 4.57 7.29 -30.00
N SER A 152 4.96 7.32 -31.27
CA SER A 152 5.05 8.56 -32.04
C SER A 152 3.70 9.11 -32.51
N LYS A 153 2.68 8.26 -32.65
CA LYS A 153 1.34 8.68 -33.11
C LYS A 153 0.64 9.48 -32.03
N ASP A 154 0.67 8.96 -30.82
CA ASP A 154 0.05 9.59 -29.65
C ASP A 154 1.04 10.48 -28.88
N LYS A 155 2.29 10.56 -29.35
CA LYS A 155 3.40 11.32 -28.76
C LYS A 155 3.60 11.01 -27.27
N THR A 156 3.49 9.74 -26.91
CA THR A 156 3.40 9.29 -25.52
C THR A 156 4.47 8.25 -25.21
N TYR A 157 5.04 8.35 -24.02
CA TYR A 157 5.96 7.35 -23.46
C TYR A 157 5.30 6.68 -22.27
N THR A 158 5.16 5.36 -22.34
CA THR A 158 4.50 4.58 -21.29
C THR A 158 5.44 3.51 -20.77
N MET A 159 5.49 3.38 -19.45
CA MET A 159 6.29 2.35 -18.79
C MET A 159 5.37 1.46 -17.97
N TYR A 160 5.53 0.16 -18.14
CA TYR A 160 4.95 -0.86 -17.30
C TYR A 160 6.06 -1.64 -16.60
N VAL A 161 5.84 -1.96 -15.34
CA VAL A 161 6.66 -2.94 -14.62
C VAL A 161 5.77 -3.91 -13.87
N ASN A 162 6.01 -5.20 -14.04
CA ASN A 162 5.29 -6.27 -13.35
C ASN A 162 3.76 -6.21 -13.58
N GLY A 163 3.36 -5.80 -14.79
CA GLY A 163 1.95 -5.63 -15.18
C GLY A 163 1.30 -4.34 -14.67
N ILE A 164 2.05 -3.44 -14.04
CA ILE A 164 1.55 -2.17 -13.51
C ILE A 164 2.06 -1.03 -14.38
N GLU A 165 1.16 -0.17 -14.87
CA GLU A 165 1.53 1.10 -15.49
C GLU A 165 2.15 2.02 -14.43
N VAL A 166 3.40 2.43 -14.67
CA VAL A 166 4.16 3.28 -13.75
C VAL A 166 4.17 4.75 -14.15
N PHE A 167 4.14 5.05 -15.44
CA PHE A 167 3.85 6.38 -15.96
C PHE A 167 3.38 6.28 -17.41
N SER A 168 2.61 7.26 -17.86
CA SER A 168 2.24 7.48 -19.26
C SER A 168 2.26 8.98 -19.53
N GLU A 169 3.26 9.44 -20.28
CA GLU A 169 3.61 10.86 -20.40
C GLU A 169 3.50 11.31 -21.86
N THR A 170 2.54 12.18 -22.16
CA THR A 170 2.35 12.79 -23.49
C THR A 170 3.15 14.08 -23.60
N VAL A 171 3.83 14.28 -24.73
CA VAL A 171 4.66 15.47 -24.98
C VAL A 171 4.25 16.19 -26.27
N ASP A 172 4.45 17.51 -26.31
CA ASP A 172 4.18 18.31 -27.51
C ASP A 172 5.12 17.94 -28.68
N THR A 173 6.41 17.78 -28.37
CA THR A 173 7.48 17.49 -29.34
C THR A 173 8.08 16.10 -29.07
N PHE A 174 7.50 15.09 -29.70
CA PHE A 174 7.97 13.72 -29.55
C PHE A 174 9.39 13.50 -30.11
N LEU A 175 10.20 12.74 -29.39
CA LEU A 175 11.54 12.32 -29.78
C LEU A 175 11.59 10.79 -29.89
N PRO A 176 11.57 10.21 -31.10
CA PRO A 176 11.75 8.77 -31.27
C PRO A 176 13.10 8.33 -30.72
N ILE A 177 13.13 7.21 -29.97
CA ILE A 177 14.37 6.72 -29.34
C ILE A 177 15.43 6.30 -30.39
N SER A 178 14.99 5.93 -31.60
CA SER A 178 15.83 5.60 -32.74
C SER A 178 16.35 6.83 -33.51
N ASN A 179 15.75 8.01 -33.29
CA ASN A 179 16.02 9.24 -34.05
C ASN A 179 16.78 10.29 -33.23
N ILE A 180 17.53 9.87 -32.21
CA ILE A 180 18.49 10.75 -31.52
C ILE A 180 19.72 10.94 -32.41
N ASN A 181 20.16 12.18 -32.56
CA ASN A 181 21.19 12.53 -33.52
C ASN A 181 22.51 11.78 -33.27
N GLY A 182 22.88 10.95 -34.26
CA GLY A 182 24.15 10.24 -34.34
C GLY A 182 24.28 9.02 -33.41
N ILE A 183 23.19 8.36 -33.03
CA ILE A 183 23.27 7.07 -32.32
C ILE A 183 24.25 6.14 -33.05
N ASP A 184 25.21 5.59 -32.31
CA ASP A 184 26.19 4.62 -32.79
C ASP A 184 26.49 3.49 -31.80
N LYS A 185 25.83 3.50 -30.63
CA LYS A 185 25.92 2.44 -29.63
C LYS A 185 24.57 1.98 -29.12
N ALA A 186 24.41 0.66 -29.01
CA ALA A 186 23.40 -0.01 -28.18
C ALA A 186 24.09 -0.83 -27.09
N THR A 187 23.71 -0.61 -25.83
CA THR A 187 24.46 -1.09 -24.67
C THR A 187 23.54 -1.65 -23.59
N LEU A 188 23.93 -2.78 -23.00
CA LEU A 188 23.31 -3.34 -21.80
C LEU A 188 24.19 -3.05 -20.59
N GLY A 189 23.55 -2.70 -19.47
CA GLY A 189 24.22 -2.46 -18.18
C GLY A 189 25.06 -1.18 -18.08
N ALA A 190 24.94 -0.25 -19.03
CA ALA A 190 25.53 1.09 -19.00
C ALA A 190 24.94 1.97 -20.11
N VAL A 191 25.34 3.24 -20.14
CA VAL A 191 25.23 4.13 -21.31
C VAL A 191 26.63 4.54 -21.74
N ASN A 192 26.98 4.33 -23.02
CA ASN A 192 28.25 4.79 -23.56
C ASN A 192 28.19 6.29 -23.90
N ARG A 193 28.92 7.13 -23.16
CA ARG A 193 28.96 8.59 -23.38
C ARG A 193 30.41 9.00 -23.57
N GLU A 194 30.74 9.54 -24.74
CA GLU A 194 32.11 9.94 -25.09
C GLU A 194 33.15 8.81 -24.92
N GLY A 195 32.77 7.59 -25.29
CA GLY A 195 33.60 6.39 -25.21
C GLY A 195 33.73 5.80 -23.80
N LYS A 196 33.00 6.30 -22.80
CA LYS A 196 33.06 5.86 -21.40
C LYS A 196 31.76 5.21 -20.96
N GLU A 197 31.86 4.24 -20.05
CA GLU A 197 30.72 3.56 -19.44
C GLU A 197 30.17 4.40 -18.29
N HIS A 198 28.98 4.96 -18.47
CA HIS A 198 28.22 5.65 -17.42
C HIS A 198 27.11 4.74 -16.88
N TYR A 199 26.76 4.93 -15.60
CA TYR A 199 25.66 4.22 -14.95
C TYR A 199 25.82 2.69 -15.01
N LEU A 200 27.04 2.20 -14.76
CA LEU A 200 27.35 0.77 -14.72
C LEU A 200 26.36 0.03 -13.82
N ALA A 201 25.85 -1.10 -14.29
CA ALA A 201 24.85 -1.90 -13.61
C ALA A 201 25.40 -3.16 -12.97
N LYS A 202 24.74 -3.54 -11.87
CA LYS A 202 24.88 -4.83 -11.23
C LYS A 202 23.53 -5.55 -11.23
N GLY A 203 23.48 -6.77 -11.78
CA GLY A 203 22.27 -7.57 -11.94
C GLY A 203 22.36 -8.54 -13.13
N SER A 204 21.21 -8.99 -13.63
CA SER A 204 21.12 -9.76 -14.88
C SER A 204 19.94 -9.30 -15.72
N ILE A 205 20.06 -9.44 -17.04
CA ILE A 205 18.95 -9.36 -17.99
C ILE A 205 18.76 -10.77 -18.52
N ASP A 206 17.72 -11.41 -18.02
CA ASP A 206 17.39 -12.80 -18.34
C ASP A 206 16.80 -12.86 -19.76
N GLU A 207 16.03 -11.85 -20.15
CA GLU A 207 15.53 -11.65 -21.51
C GLU A 207 15.39 -10.17 -21.85
N ILE A 208 15.66 -9.80 -23.11
CA ILE A 208 15.33 -8.49 -23.68
C ILE A 208 14.88 -8.66 -25.13
N SER A 209 13.77 -8.01 -25.48
CA SER A 209 13.15 -8.00 -26.80
C SER A 209 12.84 -6.58 -27.22
N LEU A 210 13.11 -6.24 -28.49
CA LEU A 210 12.76 -4.95 -29.07
C LEU A 210 11.86 -5.12 -30.28
N PHE A 211 10.94 -4.17 -30.48
CA PHE A 211 9.96 -4.16 -31.56
C PHE A 211 9.91 -2.76 -32.20
N ASN A 212 9.79 -2.67 -33.53
CA ASN A 212 9.53 -1.42 -34.25
C ASN A 212 8.02 -1.11 -34.32
N LYS A 213 7.35 -1.17 -33.17
CA LYS A 213 5.92 -0.89 -32.99
C LYS A 213 5.70 -0.40 -31.57
N ALA A 214 4.78 0.55 -31.38
CA ALA A 214 4.14 0.77 -30.09
C ALA A 214 3.04 -0.29 -29.92
N ILE A 215 3.28 -1.28 -29.06
CA ILE A 215 2.28 -2.34 -28.79
C ILE A 215 1.14 -1.76 -27.94
N SER A 216 -0.07 -2.27 -28.14
CA SER A 216 -1.27 -1.83 -27.41
C SER A 216 -1.28 -2.33 -25.96
N ASP A 217 -2.06 -1.70 -25.08
CA ASP A 217 -2.23 -2.15 -23.68
C ASP A 217 -2.78 -3.59 -23.60
N GLN A 218 -3.62 -3.98 -24.56
CA GLN A 218 -4.09 -5.37 -24.68
C GLN A 218 -2.93 -6.33 -25.01
N GLU A 219 -1.99 -5.93 -25.87
CA GLU A 219 -0.78 -6.71 -26.14
C GLU A 219 0.16 -6.74 -24.91
N VAL A 220 0.27 -5.63 -24.16
CA VAL A 220 1.04 -5.57 -22.90
C VAL A 220 0.50 -6.57 -21.87
N SER A 221 -0.82 -6.63 -21.68
CA SER A 221 -1.46 -7.55 -20.71
C SER A 221 -1.26 -9.04 -21.02
N ASN A 222 -0.92 -9.39 -22.27
CA ASN A 222 -0.63 -10.76 -22.67
C ASN A 222 0.83 -11.19 -22.37
N ILE A 223 1.70 -10.27 -21.94
CA ILE A 223 3.11 -10.58 -21.65
C ILE A 223 3.19 -11.36 -20.31
N PRO A 224 3.79 -12.56 -20.30
CA PRO A 224 3.90 -13.37 -19.08
C PRO A 224 4.71 -12.68 -17.97
N LEU A 225 4.13 -12.65 -16.77
CA LEU A 225 4.71 -12.06 -15.57
C LEU A 225 5.29 -13.12 -14.63
N SER A 226 6.25 -12.72 -13.80
CA SER A 226 6.92 -13.55 -12.78
C SER A 226 6.78 -12.90 -11.40
N ASN A 227 5.63 -12.29 -11.14
CA ASN A 227 5.41 -11.45 -9.95
C ASN A 227 5.50 -12.28 -8.66
N PRO A 228 6.21 -11.81 -7.62
CA PRO A 228 6.17 -12.41 -6.29
C PRO A 228 4.94 -11.99 -5.48
N PHE A 229 4.04 -11.20 -6.07
CA PHE A 229 2.93 -10.54 -5.39
C PHE A 229 1.65 -10.57 -6.21
N GLN A 230 0.54 -10.25 -5.55
CA GLN A 230 -0.78 -10.03 -6.12
C GLN A 230 -1.32 -8.66 -5.71
N LEU A 231 -2.27 -8.12 -6.45
CA LEU A 231 -3.03 -6.93 -6.07
C LEU A 231 -4.43 -7.36 -5.63
N ILE A 232 -4.83 -6.95 -4.41
CA ILE A 232 -6.21 -7.16 -3.92
C ILE A 232 -7.08 -5.97 -4.35
N PHE A 233 -6.57 -4.77 -4.13
CA PHE A 233 -7.17 -3.51 -4.54
C PHE A 233 -6.23 -2.84 -5.54
N GLN A 234 -6.77 -2.33 -6.64
CA GLN A 234 -5.98 -1.80 -7.74
C GLN A 234 -6.72 -0.71 -8.50
N SER A 235 -5.95 0.20 -9.10
CA SER A 235 -6.53 1.24 -9.95
C SER A 235 -7.37 0.63 -11.06
N GLY A 236 -8.57 1.16 -11.26
CA GLY A 236 -9.54 0.68 -12.25
C GLY A 236 -10.53 -0.38 -11.74
N ASP A 237 -10.38 -0.85 -10.50
CA ASP A 237 -11.34 -1.77 -9.88
C ASP A 237 -12.70 -1.10 -9.55
N SER A 238 -13.63 -1.87 -8.97
CA SER A 238 -14.97 -1.42 -8.58
C SER A 238 -14.99 -0.19 -7.66
N THR A 239 -13.89 0.12 -6.96
CA THR A 239 -13.82 1.29 -6.09
C THR A 239 -13.71 2.60 -6.87
N GLN A 240 -13.19 2.53 -8.10
CA GLN A 240 -12.78 3.68 -8.92
C GLN A 240 -11.78 4.62 -8.24
N ALA A 241 -11.16 4.22 -7.14
CA ALA A 241 -10.04 4.93 -6.56
C ALA A 241 -8.76 4.58 -7.32
N ASN A 242 -7.91 5.57 -7.58
CA ASN A 242 -6.60 5.33 -8.19
C ASN A 242 -5.52 4.98 -7.14
N TYR A 243 -5.80 5.24 -5.86
CA TYR A 243 -4.82 5.13 -4.78
C TYR A 243 -5.40 4.38 -3.58
N PHE A 244 -4.54 3.62 -2.92
CA PHE A 244 -4.91 2.84 -1.74
C PHE A 244 -3.83 2.96 -0.67
N ARG A 245 -4.25 2.97 0.59
CA ARG A 245 -3.38 2.97 1.77
C ARG A 245 -4.05 2.26 2.94
N ILE A 246 -3.30 2.04 4.01
CA ILE A 246 -3.82 1.52 5.29
C ILE A 246 -4.47 0.12 5.12
N PRO A 247 -3.68 -0.89 4.72
CA PRO A 247 -4.20 -2.24 4.57
C PRO A 247 -4.55 -2.87 5.92
N THR A 248 -5.59 -3.70 5.93
CA THR A 248 -5.94 -4.62 7.03
C THR A 248 -6.15 -6.03 6.47
N LEU A 249 -5.82 -7.06 7.25
CA LEU A 249 -6.12 -8.46 6.99
C LEU A 249 -6.66 -9.09 8.28
N TYR A 250 -7.66 -9.95 8.17
CA TYR A 250 -8.21 -10.70 9.29
C TYR A 250 -8.72 -12.07 8.80
N THR A 251 -8.27 -13.16 9.43
CA THR A 251 -8.76 -14.51 9.13
C THR A 251 -9.99 -14.81 9.98
N LEU A 252 -11.14 -15.00 9.33
CA LEU A 252 -12.42 -15.30 9.97
C LEU A 252 -12.51 -16.78 10.33
N SER A 253 -13.39 -17.12 11.27
CA SER A 253 -13.57 -18.48 11.79
C SER A 253 -14.02 -19.50 10.73
N SER A 254 -14.55 -19.03 9.59
CA SER A 254 -14.92 -19.90 8.46
C SER A 254 -13.73 -20.33 7.60
N GLY A 255 -12.55 -19.75 7.82
CA GLY A 255 -11.41 -19.84 6.93
C GLY A 255 -11.38 -18.76 5.84
N ARG A 256 -12.41 -17.91 5.75
CA ARG A 256 -12.37 -16.73 4.85
C ARG A 256 -11.33 -15.74 5.37
N VAL A 257 -10.51 -15.20 4.48
CA VAL A 257 -9.57 -14.12 4.80
C VAL A 257 -10.18 -12.82 4.29
N LEU A 258 -10.43 -11.87 5.19
CA LEU A 258 -11.02 -10.59 4.86
C LEU A 258 -9.95 -9.49 4.88
N SER A 259 -10.03 -8.56 3.94
CA SER A 259 -9.21 -7.35 3.90
C SER A 259 -10.09 -6.11 3.86
N SER A 260 -9.64 -5.05 4.54
CA SER A 260 -10.13 -3.68 4.33
C SER A 260 -8.99 -2.73 3.97
N ILE A 261 -9.33 -1.62 3.32
CA ILE A 261 -8.37 -0.62 2.87
C ILE A 261 -9.02 0.77 2.74
N ASP A 262 -8.21 1.83 2.82
CA ASP A 262 -8.62 3.17 2.39
C ASP A 262 -8.58 3.25 0.86
N ALA A 263 -9.74 3.42 0.23
CA ALA A 263 -9.85 3.79 -1.18
C ALA A 263 -9.76 5.32 -1.30
N ARG A 264 -8.61 5.84 -1.74
CA ARG A 264 -8.28 7.28 -1.74
C ARG A 264 -8.38 7.86 -3.17
N TYR A 265 -9.23 8.87 -3.34
CA TYR A 265 -9.50 9.45 -4.66
C TYR A 265 -8.62 10.68 -4.93
N GLY A 266 -8.37 11.49 -3.89
CA GLY A 266 -7.60 12.74 -3.96
C GLY A 266 -6.08 12.55 -3.82
N GLY A 267 -5.50 11.57 -4.54
CA GLY A 267 -4.12 11.17 -4.29
C GLY A 267 -3.96 10.29 -3.03
N THR A 268 -2.73 10.14 -2.52
CA THR A 268 -2.43 9.35 -1.32
C THR A 268 -2.47 10.16 -0.02
N HIS A 269 -3.00 11.38 -0.05
CA HIS A 269 -3.11 12.24 1.14
C HIS A 269 -4.04 11.61 2.18
N ASP A 270 -3.77 11.89 3.46
CA ASP A 270 -4.74 11.64 4.53
C ASP A 270 -5.90 12.63 4.42
N SER A 271 -6.96 12.47 5.23
CA SER A 271 -8.02 13.47 5.33
C SER A 271 -7.44 14.84 5.74
N LYS A 272 -7.93 15.97 5.23
CA LYS A 272 -9.08 16.12 4.31
C LYS A 272 -8.77 15.60 2.90
N SER A 273 -9.70 14.81 2.38
CA SER A 273 -9.71 14.24 1.04
C SER A 273 -11.09 13.60 0.80
N LYS A 274 -11.31 12.95 -0.35
CA LYS A 274 -12.36 11.93 -0.52
C LYS A 274 -11.72 10.57 -0.29
N ILE A 275 -12.19 9.84 0.71
CA ILE A 275 -11.72 8.51 1.07
C ILE A 275 -12.92 7.67 1.53
N ASN A 276 -13.02 6.46 0.99
CA ASN A 276 -14.00 5.45 1.39
C ASN A 276 -13.27 4.23 1.98
N ILE A 277 -13.97 3.39 2.75
CA ILE A 277 -13.42 2.10 3.20
C ILE A 277 -13.94 0.99 2.31
N ALA A 278 -13.02 0.34 1.59
CA ALA A 278 -13.33 -0.80 0.74
C ALA A 278 -12.93 -2.12 1.42
N THR A 279 -13.59 -3.21 1.07
CA THR A 279 -13.30 -4.57 1.54
C THR A 279 -13.30 -5.57 0.40
N SER A 280 -12.44 -6.57 0.50
CA SER A 280 -12.36 -7.74 -0.38
C SER A 280 -12.03 -8.97 0.47
N TYR A 281 -12.43 -10.15 0.03
CA TYR A 281 -12.16 -11.40 0.76
C TYR A 281 -11.65 -12.51 -0.16
N SER A 282 -10.99 -13.49 0.46
CA SER A 282 -10.52 -14.72 -0.18
C SER A 282 -11.03 -15.94 0.57
N ASP A 283 -11.53 -16.93 -0.17
CA ASP A 283 -12.00 -18.21 0.35
C ASP A 283 -11.02 -19.37 0.03
N ASP A 284 -9.85 -19.08 -0.52
CA ASP A 284 -8.88 -20.07 -1.00
C ASP A 284 -7.45 -19.86 -0.48
N ASN A 285 -7.34 -19.28 0.73
CA ASN A 285 -6.09 -18.93 1.40
C ASN A 285 -5.30 -17.83 0.68
N GLY A 286 -5.99 -16.81 0.15
CA GLY A 286 -5.38 -15.62 -0.45
C GLY A 286 -4.88 -15.82 -1.89
N LYS A 287 -5.32 -16.86 -2.59
CA LYS A 287 -4.93 -17.12 -4.00
C LYS A 287 -5.80 -16.32 -4.96
N THR A 288 -7.07 -16.14 -4.65
CA THR A 288 -7.98 -15.25 -5.38
C THR A 288 -8.76 -14.39 -4.39
N TRP A 289 -9.17 -13.21 -4.86
CA TRP A 289 -9.84 -12.20 -4.06
C TRP A 289 -11.12 -11.74 -4.76
N SER A 290 -12.16 -11.47 -3.99
CA SER A 290 -13.41 -10.94 -4.50
C SER A 290 -13.22 -9.53 -5.07
N GLU A 291 -14.06 -9.13 -6.03
CA GLU A 291 -14.16 -7.73 -6.40
C GLU A 291 -14.45 -6.88 -5.15
N PRO A 292 -13.81 -5.71 -4.96
CA PRO A 292 -14.04 -4.89 -3.79
C PRO A 292 -15.49 -4.40 -3.67
N ILE A 293 -15.94 -4.22 -2.43
CA ILE A 293 -17.19 -3.50 -2.10
C ILE A 293 -16.89 -2.43 -1.05
N PHE A 294 -17.79 -1.47 -0.85
CA PHE A 294 -17.64 -0.48 0.22
C PHE A 294 -18.26 -0.95 1.52
N ALA A 295 -17.49 -0.90 2.61
CA ALA A 295 -18.00 -1.02 3.97
C ALA A 295 -18.52 0.33 4.49
N MET A 296 -17.84 1.43 4.15
CA MET A 296 -18.24 2.79 4.47
C MET A 296 -17.96 3.72 3.29
N LYS A 297 -18.95 4.52 2.88
CA LYS A 297 -18.77 5.50 1.80
C LYS A 297 -19.61 6.76 1.96
N PHE A 298 -19.08 7.86 1.46
CA PHE A 298 -19.82 9.11 1.26
C PHE A 298 -19.94 9.45 -0.22
N ASN A 299 -21.02 10.15 -0.57
CA ASN A 299 -21.42 10.45 -1.94
C ASN A 299 -21.50 11.95 -2.26
N ASP A 300 -21.03 12.83 -1.37
CA ASP A 300 -20.95 14.26 -1.65
C ASP A 300 -19.99 14.59 -2.79
N TYR A 301 -18.98 13.74 -3.00
CA TYR A 301 -18.09 13.77 -4.16
C TYR A 301 -18.23 12.48 -4.96
N GLU A 302 -18.08 12.57 -6.28
CA GLU A 302 -18.05 11.43 -7.19
C GLU A 302 -16.86 10.49 -6.93
N GLU A 303 -17.07 9.17 -7.08
CA GLU A 303 -15.99 8.19 -7.13
C GLU A 303 -15.23 8.28 -8.46
N GLN A 304 -14.26 9.19 -8.55
CA GLN A 304 -13.49 9.43 -9.77
C GLN A 304 -12.10 8.80 -9.72
N LEU A 305 -11.75 8.05 -10.77
CA LEU A 305 -10.38 7.63 -11.02
C LEU A 305 -9.60 8.83 -11.60
N VAL A 306 -8.70 9.40 -10.79
CA VAL A 306 -7.94 10.62 -11.14
C VAL A 306 -6.45 10.35 -11.05
N TYR A 307 -5.69 10.77 -12.06
CA TYR A 307 -4.23 10.86 -11.99
C TYR A 307 -3.83 12.14 -11.26
N TRP A 308 -3.55 12.02 -9.97
CA TRP A 308 -3.12 13.12 -9.12
C TRP A 308 -1.71 13.59 -9.52
N PRO A 309 -1.49 14.91 -9.69
CA PRO A 309 -0.19 15.43 -10.08
C PRO A 309 0.92 15.06 -9.10
N ARG A 310 2.11 14.78 -9.64
CA ARG A 310 3.30 14.42 -8.85
C ARG A 310 4.40 15.48 -8.85
N ASP A 311 4.25 16.51 -9.66
CA ASP A 311 5.21 17.60 -9.72
C ASP A 311 5.24 18.41 -8.41
N ASN A 312 6.35 19.11 -8.18
CA ASN A 312 6.55 19.83 -6.92
C ASN A 312 5.59 20.99 -6.68
N LYS A 313 4.87 21.47 -7.70
CA LYS A 313 3.88 22.55 -7.53
C LYS A 313 2.52 21.99 -7.11
N LEU A 314 2.05 20.91 -7.75
CA LEU A 314 0.67 20.44 -7.61
C LEU A 314 0.51 19.17 -6.76
N LYS A 315 1.58 18.44 -6.40
CA LYS A 315 1.45 17.23 -5.54
C LYS A 315 0.79 17.47 -4.19
N ASN A 316 0.79 18.70 -3.68
CA ASN A 316 0.12 19.04 -2.42
C ASN A 316 -1.33 19.52 -2.62
N SER A 317 -1.87 19.53 -3.84
CA SER A 317 -3.31 19.71 -4.05
C SER A 317 -4.07 18.65 -3.27
N GLN A 318 -5.17 19.06 -2.62
CA GLN A 318 -6.01 18.20 -1.78
C GLN A 318 -7.48 18.52 -2.02
N ILE A 319 -8.30 17.49 -2.23
CA ILE A 319 -9.76 17.61 -2.19
C ILE A 319 -10.13 18.19 -0.83
N SER A 320 -10.81 19.34 -0.82
CA SER A 320 -10.95 20.18 0.35
C SER A 320 -12.39 20.34 0.82
N GLY A 321 -13.38 19.91 0.04
CA GLY A 321 -14.80 20.00 0.39
C GLY A 321 -15.49 18.66 0.66
N SER A 322 -14.78 17.52 0.54
CA SER A 322 -15.37 16.19 0.69
C SER A 322 -15.33 15.69 2.14
N ALA A 323 -16.37 14.96 2.55
CA ALA A 323 -16.34 14.10 3.72
C ALA A 323 -15.55 12.82 3.42
N SER A 324 -14.96 12.20 4.45
CA SER A 324 -14.14 10.99 4.28
C SER A 324 -14.23 10.05 5.46
N PHE A 325 -13.93 8.79 5.20
CA PHE A 325 -13.51 7.81 6.20
C PHE A 325 -12.00 7.63 6.12
N ILE A 326 -11.34 7.22 7.19
CA ILE A 326 -9.90 6.93 7.17
C ILE A 326 -9.57 5.94 8.29
N ASP A 327 -8.54 5.12 8.07
CA ASP A 327 -7.99 4.18 9.06
C ASP A 327 -9.03 3.16 9.56
N SER A 328 -9.16 2.03 8.86
CA SER A 328 -10.10 0.97 9.24
C SER A 328 -9.48 -0.13 10.11
N SER A 329 -10.33 -0.78 10.93
CA SER A 329 -9.95 -1.95 11.72
C SER A 329 -11.07 -2.99 11.80
N ILE A 330 -10.72 -4.28 11.76
CA ILE A 330 -11.66 -5.42 11.72
C ILE A 330 -11.51 -6.33 12.94
N VAL A 331 -12.64 -6.83 13.47
CA VAL A 331 -12.70 -7.98 14.38
C VAL A 331 -13.91 -8.88 14.07
N GLU A 332 -13.79 -10.18 14.33
CA GLU A 332 -14.94 -11.09 14.29
C GLU A 332 -15.46 -11.37 15.70
N ASP A 333 -16.76 -11.20 15.91
CA ASP A 333 -17.42 -11.56 17.16
C ASP A 333 -17.85 -13.02 17.16
N LYS A 334 -17.26 -13.82 18.05
CA LYS A 334 -17.59 -15.24 18.20
C LYS A 334 -19.02 -15.50 18.65
N LYS A 335 -19.65 -14.57 19.40
CA LYS A 335 -21.00 -14.77 19.95
C LYS A 335 -22.08 -14.67 18.89
N SER A 336 -22.02 -13.62 18.08
CA SER A 336 -23.01 -13.35 17.03
C SER A 336 -22.61 -13.88 15.65
N GLY A 337 -21.32 -14.20 15.45
CA GLY A 337 -20.75 -14.50 14.14
C GLY A 337 -20.63 -13.28 13.22
N LYS A 338 -20.89 -12.07 13.73
CA LYS A 338 -20.76 -10.85 12.95
C LYS A 338 -19.30 -10.47 12.78
N THR A 339 -18.97 -9.98 11.60
CA THR A 339 -17.75 -9.20 11.40
C THR A 339 -18.06 -7.74 11.74
N ILE A 340 -17.20 -7.11 12.53
CA ILE A 340 -17.31 -5.71 12.94
C ILE A 340 -16.14 -4.95 12.32
N LEU A 341 -16.44 -3.82 11.68
CA LEU A 341 -15.45 -2.91 11.12
C LEU A 341 -15.65 -1.52 11.71
N LEU A 342 -14.59 -0.94 12.26
CA LEU A 342 -14.56 0.47 12.68
C LEU A 342 -13.68 1.28 11.71
N ALA A 343 -13.96 2.58 11.61
CA ALA A 343 -13.10 3.55 10.93
C ALA A 343 -13.31 4.95 11.52
N ASP A 344 -12.33 5.84 11.36
CA ASP A 344 -12.51 7.25 11.65
C ASP A 344 -13.45 7.88 10.60
N VAL A 345 -14.25 8.86 11.03
CA VAL A 345 -15.14 9.65 10.17
C VAL A 345 -14.78 11.11 10.25
N MET A 346 -14.60 11.72 9.08
CA MET A 346 -14.22 13.11 8.90
C MET A 346 -15.35 13.84 8.16
N PRO A 347 -15.97 14.87 8.76
CA PRO A 347 -16.89 15.75 8.06
C PRO A 347 -16.21 16.45 6.88
N ALA A 348 -17.02 17.03 6.00
CA ALA A 348 -16.55 17.70 4.81
C ALA A 348 -15.42 18.71 5.06
N GLY A 349 -14.28 18.50 4.40
CA GLY A 349 -13.10 19.37 4.50
C GLY A 349 -12.32 19.25 5.81
N ILE A 350 -12.62 18.24 6.62
CA ILE A 350 -11.95 17.98 7.91
C ILE A 350 -10.94 16.85 7.78
N GLY A 351 -9.87 16.97 8.54
CA GLY A 351 -8.86 15.96 8.77
C GLY A 351 -8.18 16.19 10.12
N ASN A 352 -7.17 15.38 10.45
CA ASN A 352 -6.46 15.52 11.72
C ASN A 352 -5.92 16.95 11.94
N ASN A 353 -5.35 17.59 10.92
CA ASN A 353 -4.72 18.91 11.07
C ASN A 353 -5.69 20.02 11.52
N ASN A 354 -6.96 20.00 11.08
CA ASN A 354 -7.93 21.08 11.30
C ASN A 354 -9.17 20.68 12.12
N ALA A 355 -9.28 19.41 12.56
CA ALA A 355 -10.35 18.97 13.46
C ALA A 355 -10.33 19.73 14.79
N ASN A 356 -11.51 20.11 15.29
CA ASN A 356 -11.66 20.78 16.59
C ASN A 356 -11.33 19.83 17.75
N LYS A 357 -10.15 19.97 18.35
CA LYS A 357 -9.65 19.10 19.43
C LYS A 357 -10.40 19.26 20.77
N ALA A 358 -11.12 20.37 20.95
CA ALA A 358 -11.81 20.69 22.21
C ALA A 358 -13.32 20.40 22.16
N ASP A 359 -13.79 19.64 21.18
CA ASP A 359 -15.20 19.32 21.01
C ASP A 359 -15.40 17.91 20.45
N SER A 360 -16.17 17.09 21.17
CA SER A 360 -16.54 15.72 20.79
C SER A 360 -17.55 15.66 19.63
N GLY A 361 -18.26 16.75 19.37
CA GLY A 361 -19.43 16.78 18.50
C GLY A 361 -20.72 16.30 19.14
N PHE A 362 -20.69 15.89 20.41
CA PHE A 362 -21.88 15.46 21.16
C PHE A 362 -22.21 16.41 22.31
N LYS A 363 -23.44 16.31 22.79
CA LYS A 363 -23.94 16.94 24.01
C LYS A 363 -24.46 15.86 24.96
N GLU A 364 -24.05 15.90 26.21
CA GLU A 364 -24.53 15.02 27.27
C GLU A 364 -25.79 15.60 27.91
N ILE A 365 -26.86 14.81 27.95
CA ILE A 365 -28.12 15.19 28.59
C ILE A 365 -28.62 13.97 29.35
N ASN A 366 -28.70 14.10 30.68
CA ASN A 366 -29.11 13.01 31.59
C ASN A 366 -28.30 11.71 31.40
N GLY A 367 -26.98 11.82 31.16
CA GLY A 367 -26.09 10.68 30.97
C GLY A 367 -26.15 10.03 29.57
N HIS A 368 -26.90 10.61 28.62
CA HIS A 368 -26.94 10.18 27.23
C HIS A 368 -26.26 11.20 26.31
N TYR A 369 -25.53 10.71 25.29
CA TYR A 369 -24.87 11.55 24.31
C TYR A 369 -25.70 11.71 23.04
N TYR A 370 -25.94 12.96 22.65
CA TYR A 370 -26.69 13.33 21.45
C TYR A 370 -25.82 14.12 20.48
N LEU A 371 -25.83 13.74 19.21
CA LEU A 371 -25.04 14.39 18.17
C LEU A 371 -25.48 15.84 18.00
N LYS A 372 -24.55 16.79 18.07
CA LYS A 372 -24.84 18.22 17.87
C LYS A 372 -24.90 18.57 16.39
N LEU A 373 -25.83 19.47 16.06
CA LEU A 373 -26.01 19.99 14.71
C LEU A 373 -26.06 21.52 14.71
N LYS A 374 -25.44 22.10 13.70
CA LYS A 374 -25.54 23.52 13.34
C LYS A 374 -26.37 23.64 12.07
N LYS A 375 -27.45 24.42 12.11
CA LYS A 375 -28.26 24.72 10.93
C LYS A 375 -27.60 25.81 10.10
N ASN A 376 -27.72 25.76 8.77
CA ASN A 376 -27.21 26.80 7.89
C ASN A 376 -27.82 28.16 8.27
N GLY A 377 -26.96 29.19 8.39
CA GLY A 377 -27.33 30.52 8.88
C GLY A 377 -27.11 30.74 10.38
N ASP A 378 -26.99 29.68 11.19
CA ASP A 378 -26.63 29.82 12.61
C ASP A 378 -25.12 29.91 12.82
N ASN A 379 -24.70 30.63 13.86
CA ASN A 379 -23.32 30.67 14.31
C ASN A 379 -22.97 29.51 15.28
N ASP A 380 -23.97 29.00 16.01
CA ASP A 380 -23.80 28.05 17.11
C ASP A 380 -24.46 26.68 16.82
N PHE A 381 -24.02 25.64 17.53
CA PHE A 381 -24.67 24.32 17.51
C PHE A 381 -25.91 24.34 18.41
N ARG A 382 -27.05 24.68 17.82
CA ARG A 382 -28.34 24.85 18.53
C ARG A 382 -29.23 23.61 18.51
N TYR A 383 -28.81 22.55 17.84
CA TYR A 383 -29.64 21.38 17.62
C TYR A 383 -28.95 20.09 18.08
N THR A 384 -29.76 19.10 18.42
CA THR A 384 -29.29 17.74 18.72
C THR A 384 -30.11 16.70 17.97
N VAL A 385 -29.50 15.55 17.65
CA VAL A 385 -30.22 14.36 17.14
C VAL A 385 -30.61 13.50 18.33
N ARG A 386 -31.91 13.38 18.59
CA ARG A 386 -32.50 12.63 19.70
C ARG A 386 -32.98 11.24 19.27
N GLU A 387 -33.69 10.56 20.15
CA GLU A 387 -34.33 9.28 19.89
C GLU A 387 -35.10 9.30 18.57
N ASN A 388 -35.09 8.18 17.85
CA ASN A 388 -35.71 8.02 16.53
C ASN A 388 -35.21 9.01 15.47
N GLY A 389 -34.07 9.66 15.70
CA GLY A 389 -33.46 10.59 14.75
C GLY A 389 -34.07 11.99 14.77
N VAL A 390 -34.95 12.31 15.72
CA VAL A 390 -35.63 13.63 15.76
C VAL A 390 -34.61 14.74 16.01
N VAL A 391 -34.60 15.75 15.14
CA VAL A 391 -33.78 16.95 15.35
C VAL A 391 -34.51 17.86 16.35
N TYR A 392 -33.91 18.05 17.52
CA TYR A 392 -34.40 18.93 18.59
C TYR A 392 -33.71 20.28 18.55
N ASP A 393 -34.46 21.35 18.79
CA ASP A 393 -33.92 22.69 19.01
C ASP A 393 -33.65 22.88 20.51
N GLU A 394 -32.38 23.02 20.87
CA GLU A 394 -31.93 23.16 22.26
C GLU A 394 -32.26 24.53 22.86
N THR A 395 -32.50 25.55 22.03
CA THR A 395 -32.83 26.90 22.52
C THR A 395 -34.30 27.03 22.92
N THR A 396 -35.17 26.23 22.30
CA THR A 396 -36.61 26.20 22.61
C THR A 396 -37.04 24.91 23.32
N ASN A 397 -36.15 23.93 23.41
CA ASN A 397 -36.39 22.58 23.92
C ASN A 397 -37.59 21.89 23.27
N LYS A 398 -37.70 22.02 21.94
CA LYS A 398 -38.81 21.46 21.14
C LYS A 398 -38.29 20.63 19.97
N PRO A 399 -39.01 19.57 19.58
CA PRO A 399 -38.73 18.87 18.34
C PRO A 399 -38.97 19.78 17.14
N THR A 400 -38.17 19.63 16.10
CA THR A 400 -38.40 20.26 14.81
C THR A 400 -39.17 19.32 13.87
N ASN A 401 -39.47 19.78 12.66
CA ASN A 401 -40.02 18.93 11.60
C ASN A 401 -38.93 18.12 10.85
N TYR A 402 -37.67 18.17 11.32
CA TYR A 402 -36.56 17.46 10.71
C TYR A 402 -36.20 16.18 11.48
N THR A 403 -35.76 15.17 10.73
CA THR A 403 -35.25 13.91 11.28
C THR A 403 -34.00 13.48 10.54
N ILE A 404 -33.13 12.74 11.21
CA ILE A 404 -31.92 12.11 10.66
C ILE A 404 -32.15 10.60 10.59
N ASN A 405 -32.04 10.00 9.41
CA ASN A 405 -32.20 8.54 9.26
C ASN A 405 -30.93 7.75 9.66
N ASP A 406 -30.97 6.43 9.52
CA ASP A 406 -29.88 5.50 9.83
C ASP A 406 -28.61 5.71 8.97
N LYS A 407 -28.75 6.41 7.83
CA LYS A 407 -27.64 6.78 6.94
C LYS A 407 -27.07 8.16 7.24
N TYR A 408 -27.51 8.81 8.32
CA TYR A 408 -27.18 10.20 8.64
C TYR A 408 -27.70 11.23 7.62
N GLU A 409 -28.76 10.87 6.88
CA GLU A 409 -29.40 11.75 5.89
C GLU A 409 -30.49 12.61 6.53
N VAL A 410 -30.68 13.83 6.02
CA VAL A 410 -31.63 14.82 6.52
C VAL A 410 -32.97 14.67 5.82
N LEU A 411 -34.05 14.52 6.60
CA LEU A 411 -35.43 14.52 6.13
C LEU A 411 -36.19 15.70 6.72
N GLU A 412 -37.12 16.28 5.94
CA GLU A 412 -38.09 17.28 6.40
C GLU A 412 -39.51 16.72 6.22
N GLY A 413 -40.27 16.60 7.32
CA GLY A 413 -41.62 16.03 7.29
C GLY A 413 -41.67 14.62 6.67
N GLY A 414 -40.59 13.82 6.86
CA GLY A 414 -40.45 12.48 6.30
C GLY A 414 -39.99 12.41 4.84
N LYS A 415 -39.65 13.54 4.20
CA LYS A 415 -39.12 13.56 2.82
C LYS A 415 -37.61 13.83 2.82
N SER A 416 -36.85 13.01 2.10
CA SER A 416 -35.40 13.18 1.95
C SER A 416 -35.07 14.50 1.27
N LEU A 417 -34.17 15.27 1.87
CA LEU A 417 -33.53 16.41 1.23
C LEU A 417 -32.35 15.93 0.38
N THR A 418 -31.95 16.73 -0.61
CA THR A 418 -30.81 16.44 -1.49
C THR A 418 -29.82 17.59 -1.55
N VAL A 419 -28.59 17.28 -1.94
CA VAL A 419 -27.56 18.24 -2.34
C VAL A 419 -26.99 17.83 -3.69
N GLU A 420 -26.38 18.78 -4.39
CA GLU A 420 -25.67 18.48 -5.63
C GLU A 420 -24.27 17.93 -5.32
N GLN A 421 -23.91 16.83 -5.98
CA GLN A 421 -22.62 16.17 -5.85
C GLN A 421 -21.51 17.00 -6.54
N TYR A 422 -20.30 16.91 -6.02
CA TYR A 422 -19.10 17.50 -6.61
C TYR A 422 -18.31 16.48 -7.44
N SER A 423 -17.62 16.97 -8.46
CA SER A 423 -16.52 16.29 -9.15
C SER A 423 -15.28 17.18 -9.12
N VAL A 424 -14.11 16.58 -9.38
CA VAL A 424 -12.82 17.25 -9.42
C VAL A 424 -12.14 17.12 -10.78
N ASP A 425 -11.33 18.13 -11.13
CA ASP A 425 -10.49 18.13 -12.34
C ASP A 425 -9.25 19.04 -12.16
N PHE A 426 -8.30 18.90 -13.10
CA PHE A 426 -7.10 19.74 -13.20
C PHE A 426 -7.04 20.50 -14.54
N ASP A 427 -8.15 20.60 -15.28
CA ASP A 427 -8.20 21.14 -16.65
C ASP A 427 -7.72 22.59 -16.72
N SER A 428 -7.89 23.35 -15.62
CA SER A 428 -7.43 24.73 -15.49
C SER A 428 -5.97 24.88 -15.03
N GLY A 429 -5.20 23.78 -14.95
CA GLY A 429 -3.81 23.77 -14.45
C GLY A 429 -3.68 23.81 -12.91
N SER A 430 -4.80 23.70 -12.20
CA SER A 430 -4.87 23.55 -10.73
C SER A 430 -6.15 22.82 -10.35
N LEU A 431 -6.20 22.25 -9.15
CA LEU A 431 -7.36 21.50 -8.66
C LEU A 431 -8.60 22.39 -8.60
N ARG A 432 -9.68 21.91 -9.22
CA ARG A 432 -11.02 22.52 -9.15
C ARG A 432 -12.01 21.50 -8.59
N GLU A 433 -12.84 21.93 -7.64
CA GLU A 433 -13.96 21.18 -7.07
C GLU A 433 -15.25 21.88 -7.50
N LYS A 434 -16.09 21.21 -8.29
CA LYS A 434 -17.30 21.82 -8.89
C LYS A 434 -18.49 20.88 -8.80
N HIS A 435 -19.68 21.45 -8.65
CA HIS A 435 -20.92 20.69 -8.76
C HIS A 435 -21.06 20.04 -10.16
N ASN A 436 -21.65 18.85 -10.20
CA ASN A 436 -21.69 18.00 -11.41
C ASN A 436 -23.12 17.72 -11.94
N GLY A 437 -24.15 18.37 -11.40
CA GLY A 437 -25.55 18.19 -11.80
C GLY A 437 -26.27 17.01 -11.15
N LYS A 438 -25.57 16.09 -10.48
CA LYS A 438 -26.18 14.89 -9.86
C LYS A 438 -26.64 15.19 -8.44
N GLN A 439 -27.90 14.88 -8.14
CA GLN A 439 -28.44 15.00 -6.79
C GLN A 439 -28.17 13.73 -5.97
N VAL A 440 -27.74 13.91 -4.73
CA VAL A 440 -27.54 12.85 -3.74
C VAL A 440 -28.26 13.18 -2.44
N PRO A 441 -28.62 12.18 -1.60
CA PRO A 441 -29.23 12.44 -0.30
C PRO A 441 -28.37 13.40 0.54
N MET A 442 -28.99 14.42 1.12
CA MET A 442 -28.33 15.37 2.01
C MET A 442 -27.90 14.66 3.29
N ASN A 443 -26.61 14.67 3.60
CA ASN A 443 -26.06 14.03 4.80
C ASN A 443 -25.45 15.07 5.75
N VAL A 444 -25.60 14.90 7.06
CA VAL A 444 -25.09 15.88 8.05
C VAL A 444 -23.56 16.04 8.08
N PHE A 445 -22.83 15.13 7.45
CA PHE A 445 -21.38 15.22 7.25
C PHE A 445 -20.98 16.08 6.04
N TYR A 446 -21.91 16.43 5.16
CA TYR A 446 -21.61 17.11 3.88
C TYR A 446 -21.49 18.62 4.02
N LYS A 447 -20.64 19.21 3.16
CA LYS A 447 -20.40 20.66 3.09
C LYS A 447 -21.69 21.45 2.88
N ASP A 448 -22.54 20.97 1.99
CA ASP A 448 -23.72 21.67 1.50
C ASP A 448 -25.01 21.29 2.26
N SER A 449 -24.89 20.53 3.35
CA SER A 449 -26.03 20.14 4.17
C SER A 449 -26.66 21.33 4.91
N LEU A 450 -27.98 21.28 5.06
CA LEU A 450 -28.74 22.22 5.89
C LEU A 450 -28.35 22.10 7.37
N PHE A 451 -28.14 20.88 7.86
CA PHE A 451 -27.66 20.62 9.22
C PHE A 451 -26.29 19.97 9.14
N LYS A 452 -25.32 20.52 9.87
CA LYS A 452 -23.93 20.06 9.85
C LYS A 452 -23.47 19.65 11.23
N VAL A 453 -22.75 18.53 11.29
CA VAL A 453 -22.06 18.08 12.50
C VAL A 453 -20.91 19.01 12.87
N THR A 454 -20.39 18.84 14.09
CA THR A 454 -19.18 19.56 14.52
C THR A 454 -17.98 19.17 13.65
N PRO A 455 -17.15 20.14 13.21
CA PRO A 455 -15.96 19.88 12.40
C PRO A 455 -14.82 19.27 13.25
N THR A 456 -15.04 18.05 13.69
CA THR A 456 -14.13 17.22 14.50
C THR A 456 -14.10 15.80 13.93
N ASN A 457 -13.19 14.94 14.39
CA ASN A 457 -13.17 13.53 14.01
C ASN A 457 -14.09 12.70 14.92
N TYR A 458 -14.66 11.65 14.35
CA TYR A 458 -15.50 10.67 15.03
C TYR A 458 -14.98 9.26 14.74
N ILE A 459 -15.50 8.25 15.47
CA ILE A 459 -15.32 6.84 15.11
C ILE A 459 -16.69 6.27 14.75
N ALA A 460 -16.78 5.56 13.64
CA ALA A 460 -17.96 4.81 13.25
C ALA A 460 -17.71 3.31 13.28
N MET A 461 -18.78 2.56 13.44
CA MET A 461 -18.83 1.10 13.37
C MET A 461 -19.86 0.67 12.33
N THR A 462 -19.52 -0.31 11.51
CA THR A 462 -20.46 -1.11 10.72
C THR A 462 -20.28 -2.59 11.04
N THR A 463 -21.26 -3.41 10.66
CA THR A 463 -21.19 -4.86 10.81
C THR A 463 -21.55 -5.56 9.51
N SER A 464 -21.05 -6.78 9.34
CA SER A 464 -21.48 -7.71 8.30
C SER A 464 -21.99 -8.98 8.95
N GLN A 465 -23.13 -9.48 8.46
CA GLN A 465 -23.74 -10.75 8.90
C GLN A 465 -23.37 -11.91 7.96
N ASN A 466 -22.70 -11.61 6.85
CA ASN A 466 -22.33 -12.52 5.77
C ASN A 466 -20.83 -12.39 5.45
N ARG A 467 -20.01 -12.16 6.49
CA ARG A 467 -18.55 -12.26 6.42
C ARG A 467 -17.92 -11.41 5.31
N GLY A 468 -18.39 -10.16 5.18
CA GLY A 468 -17.86 -9.16 4.25
C GLY A 468 -18.48 -9.15 2.86
N GLU A 469 -19.54 -9.93 2.59
CA GLU A 469 -20.29 -9.85 1.32
C GLU A 469 -21.18 -8.61 1.22
N SER A 470 -21.69 -8.12 2.36
CA SER A 470 -22.34 -6.81 2.46
C SER A 470 -22.15 -6.24 3.86
N TRP A 471 -22.31 -4.92 3.96
CA TRP A 471 -22.13 -4.17 5.20
C TRP A 471 -23.38 -3.35 5.52
N GLU A 472 -23.71 -3.28 6.81
CA GLU A 472 -24.79 -2.43 7.31
C GLU A 472 -24.43 -0.94 7.17
N GLN A 473 -25.42 -0.06 7.35
CA GLN A 473 -25.13 1.36 7.54
C GLN A 473 -24.32 1.58 8.82
N PHE A 474 -23.32 2.46 8.75
CA PHE A 474 -22.46 2.73 9.89
C PHE A 474 -23.23 3.46 10.99
N LYS A 475 -22.77 3.34 12.23
CA LYS A 475 -23.23 4.12 13.39
C LYS A 475 -22.03 4.73 14.10
N LEU A 476 -22.14 5.98 14.51
CA LEU A 476 -21.12 6.64 15.33
C LEU A 476 -21.05 5.99 16.72
N LEU A 477 -19.84 5.80 17.21
CA LEU A 477 -19.59 5.49 18.61
C LEU A 477 -19.81 6.75 19.47
N PRO A 478 -20.20 6.59 20.75
CA PRO A 478 -20.29 7.72 21.67
C PRO A 478 -18.89 8.30 21.97
N PRO A 479 -18.81 9.53 22.51
CA PRO A 479 -17.55 10.06 23.01
C PRO A 479 -17.12 9.33 24.29
N PHE A 480 -15.83 9.04 24.41
CA PHE A 480 -15.27 8.32 25.56
C PHE A 480 -14.46 9.21 26.52
N LEU A 481 -14.13 10.43 26.09
CA LEU A 481 -13.27 11.38 26.81
C LEU A 481 -14.02 12.66 27.23
N GLY A 482 -15.36 12.59 27.26
CA GLY A 482 -16.25 13.70 27.63
C GLY A 482 -16.57 14.66 26.47
N GLU A 483 -17.44 15.64 26.74
CA GLU A 483 -17.98 16.53 25.69
C GLU A 483 -16.92 17.42 25.01
N LYS A 484 -15.87 17.79 25.73
CA LYS A 484 -14.89 18.82 25.36
C LYS A 484 -13.56 18.26 24.86
N HIS A 485 -13.60 17.06 24.31
CA HIS A 485 -12.46 16.36 23.73
C HIS A 485 -12.92 15.75 22.40
N ASN A 486 -12.13 15.87 21.33
CA ASN A 486 -12.45 15.21 20.05
C ASN A 486 -12.49 13.67 20.19
N GLY A 487 -12.96 12.96 19.16
CA GLY A 487 -12.78 11.51 19.12
C GLY A 487 -11.30 11.12 19.23
N THR A 488 -11.02 9.95 19.79
CA THR A 488 -9.71 9.30 19.61
C THR A 488 -9.52 8.89 18.14
N TYR A 489 -8.30 8.57 17.74
CA TYR A 489 -7.99 8.05 16.40
C TYR A 489 -7.87 6.53 16.43
N LEU A 490 -8.57 5.83 15.54
CA LEU A 490 -8.52 4.37 15.47
C LEU A 490 -7.11 3.86 15.12
N CYS A 491 -6.69 2.75 15.73
CA CYS A 491 -5.48 2.07 15.29
C CYS A 491 -5.82 1.14 14.11
N PRO A 492 -5.29 1.38 12.90
CA PRO A 492 -5.61 0.55 11.75
C PRO A 492 -5.01 -0.86 11.85
N GLY A 493 -5.75 -1.84 11.35
CA GLY A 493 -5.39 -3.26 11.43
C GLY A 493 -6.47 -4.09 12.11
N GLN A 494 -6.09 -4.95 13.05
CA GLN A 494 -7.01 -5.86 13.72
C GLN A 494 -7.48 -5.31 15.07
N GLY A 495 -8.77 -5.45 15.34
CA GLY A 495 -9.27 -5.54 16.71
C GLY A 495 -8.96 -6.92 17.28
N LEU A 496 -9.13 -7.09 18.59
CA LEU A 496 -8.87 -8.34 19.29
C LEU A 496 -10.16 -8.95 19.83
N ALA A 497 -10.48 -10.17 19.39
CA ALA A 497 -11.45 -11.03 20.05
C ALA A 497 -10.72 -11.98 21.01
N LEU A 498 -10.97 -11.88 22.31
CA LEU A 498 -10.31 -12.72 23.30
C LEU A 498 -10.76 -14.18 23.17
N LYS A 499 -9.85 -15.14 23.30
CA LYS A 499 -10.13 -16.57 23.07
C LYS A 499 -11.16 -17.14 24.04
N SER A 500 -11.06 -16.87 25.34
CA SER A 500 -11.91 -17.49 26.37
C SER A 500 -13.14 -16.67 26.80
N SER A 501 -13.41 -15.53 26.17
CA SER A 501 -14.60 -14.72 26.45
C SER A 501 -15.22 -14.16 25.16
N ASN A 502 -16.35 -13.46 25.26
CA ASN A 502 -16.95 -12.73 24.13
C ASN A 502 -16.45 -11.28 24.03
N ARG A 503 -15.36 -10.95 24.73
CA ARG A 503 -14.80 -9.60 24.75
C ARG A 503 -14.15 -9.27 23.42
N LEU A 504 -14.48 -8.07 22.94
CA LEU A 504 -13.90 -7.43 21.78
C LEU A 504 -13.17 -6.17 22.24
N ILE A 505 -11.97 -5.94 21.68
CA ILE A 505 -11.19 -4.74 21.97
C ILE A 505 -10.71 -4.12 20.66
N PHE A 506 -10.96 -2.83 20.48
CA PHE A 506 -10.28 -2.01 19.49
C PHE A 506 -9.33 -1.04 20.17
N ALA A 507 -8.10 -0.94 19.68
CA ALA A 507 -7.16 0.06 20.16
C ALA A 507 -7.39 1.39 19.44
N THR A 508 -7.39 2.49 20.18
CA THR A 508 -7.35 3.85 19.64
C THR A 508 -6.27 4.65 20.38
N TYR A 509 -5.91 5.82 19.88
CA TYR A 509 -4.93 6.70 20.51
C TYR A 509 -5.38 8.16 20.52
N THR A 510 -4.85 8.93 21.46
CA THR A 510 -4.92 10.39 21.51
C THR A 510 -3.66 10.94 22.19
N SER A 511 -3.58 12.25 22.44
CA SER A 511 -2.43 12.82 23.16
C SER A 511 -2.32 12.21 24.56
N GLY A 512 -1.16 11.62 24.89
CA GLY A 512 -0.85 11.11 26.23
C GLY A 512 -1.37 9.71 26.57
N GLU A 513 -2.21 9.08 25.75
CA GLU A 513 -2.74 7.74 26.05
C GLU A 513 -3.09 6.89 24.82
N LEU A 514 -3.02 5.56 25.02
CA LEU A 514 -3.84 4.61 24.29
C LEU A 514 -5.20 4.51 24.97
N THR A 515 -6.26 4.48 24.18
CA THR A 515 -7.64 4.32 24.66
C THR A 515 -8.21 3.05 24.05
N TYR A 516 -8.37 2.01 24.86
CA TYR A 516 -8.90 0.73 24.42
C TYR A 516 -10.43 0.75 24.50
N LEU A 517 -11.10 0.57 23.38
CA LEU A 517 -12.55 0.46 23.30
C LEU A 517 -12.95 -1.01 23.47
N ILE A 518 -13.71 -1.29 24.53
CA ILE A 518 -14.05 -2.65 24.96
C ILE A 518 -15.56 -2.85 24.83
N SER A 519 -15.96 -3.95 24.21
CA SER A 519 -17.35 -4.42 24.17
C SER A 519 -17.43 -5.89 24.59
N ASP A 520 -18.41 -6.22 25.43
CA ASP A 520 -18.70 -7.59 25.88
C ASP A 520 -20.06 -8.11 25.34
N ASP A 521 -20.71 -7.33 24.45
CA ASP A 521 -22.10 -7.56 23.99
C ASP A 521 -22.25 -7.47 22.46
N SER A 522 -21.23 -7.92 21.73
CA SER A 522 -21.20 -7.92 20.25
C SER A 522 -21.19 -6.52 19.62
N GLY A 523 -20.53 -5.56 20.28
CA GLY A 523 -20.36 -4.19 19.80
C GLY A 523 -21.60 -3.30 19.94
N GLN A 524 -22.57 -3.70 20.77
CA GLN A 524 -23.77 -2.89 21.03
C GLN A 524 -23.48 -1.74 21.99
N THR A 525 -22.69 -2.00 23.03
CA THR A 525 -22.18 -0.98 23.95
C THR A 525 -20.66 -1.05 24.04
N TRP A 526 -20.06 0.10 24.33
CA TRP A 526 -18.62 0.27 24.39
C TRP A 526 -18.24 1.03 25.66
N LYS A 527 -17.18 0.59 26.33
CA LYS A 527 -16.49 1.33 27.40
C LYS A 527 -15.03 1.57 27.01
N LYS A 528 -14.35 2.49 27.69
CA LYS A 528 -12.91 2.69 27.52
C LYS A 528 -12.09 2.10 28.67
N SER A 529 -10.88 1.68 28.36
CA SER A 529 -9.76 1.53 29.29
C SER A 529 -8.63 2.44 28.80
N SER A 530 -8.17 3.39 29.61
CA SER A 530 -7.10 4.33 29.23
C SER A 530 -5.77 3.83 29.77
N ALA A 531 -4.74 3.84 28.94
CA ALA A 531 -3.37 3.51 29.33
C ALA A 531 -2.45 4.67 28.95
N SER A 532 -1.89 5.34 29.95
CA SER A 532 -0.97 6.45 29.72
C SER A 532 0.28 6.00 28.98
N ILE A 533 0.74 6.84 28.05
CA ILE A 533 2.00 6.67 27.34
C ILE A 533 2.87 7.91 27.53
N PRO A 534 4.21 7.80 27.56
CA PRO A 534 5.09 8.92 27.85
C PRO A 534 5.30 9.85 26.64
N PHE A 535 4.23 10.09 25.85
CA PHE A 535 4.28 10.86 24.61
C PHE A 535 3.05 11.76 24.45
N GLU A 536 3.31 13.05 24.20
CA GLU A 536 2.32 14.02 23.76
C GLU A 536 2.24 14.00 22.22
N ASN A 537 1.03 14.13 21.66
CA ASN A 537 0.78 14.25 20.21
C ASN A 537 1.45 13.16 19.34
N ALA A 538 1.69 11.98 19.88
CA ALA A 538 2.22 10.86 19.12
C ALA A 538 1.12 10.18 18.29
N THR A 539 1.47 9.78 17.08
CA THR A 539 0.67 8.84 16.29
C THR A 539 0.89 7.43 16.83
N ALA A 540 0.29 7.11 17.98
CA ALA A 540 0.54 5.87 18.72
C ALA A 540 -0.30 4.69 18.18
N GLU A 541 -0.18 4.41 16.89
CA GLU A 541 -0.86 3.29 16.23
C GLU A 541 -0.44 1.96 16.87
N ALA A 542 -1.43 1.20 17.34
CA ALA A 542 -1.24 0.07 18.23
C ALA A 542 -1.95 -1.20 17.72
N GLN A 543 -1.31 -2.35 17.90
CA GLN A 543 -1.86 -3.66 17.54
C GLN A 543 -1.67 -4.65 18.69
N MET A 544 -2.62 -5.57 18.86
CA MET A 544 -2.75 -6.42 20.05
C MET A 544 -2.56 -7.89 19.72
N VAL A 545 -1.94 -8.62 20.63
CA VAL A 545 -1.91 -10.08 20.62
C VAL A 545 -2.31 -10.62 22.00
N GLU A 546 -3.14 -11.65 22.02
CA GLU A 546 -3.39 -12.43 23.24
C GLU A 546 -2.30 -13.48 23.39
N LEU A 547 -1.34 -13.24 24.30
CA LEU A 547 -0.20 -14.14 24.54
C LEU A 547 -0.68 -15.49 25.07
N ARG A 548 -1.61 -15.43 26.02
CA ARG A 548 -2.33 -16.54 26.65
C ARG A 548 -3.63 -15.98 27.23
N ASP A 549 -4.53 -16.83 27.69
CA ASP A 549 -5.86 -16.43 28.16
C ASP A 549 -5.84 -15.21 29.09
N GLY A 550 -6.52 -14.13 28.67
CA GLY A 550 -6.65 -12.88 29.41
C GLY A 550 -5.38 -12.02 29.49
N VAL A 551 -4.26 -12.44 28.90
CA VAL A 551 -3.00 -11.69 28.86
C VAL A 551 -2.75 -11.13 27.47
N ILE A 552 -2.86 -9.82 27.36
CA ILE A 552 -2.79 -9.08 26.11
C ILE A 552 -1.50 -8.27 26.09
N ARG A 553 -0.73 -8.38 25.01
CA ARG A 553 0.37 -7.46 24.74
C ARG A 553 -0.01 -6.55 23.57
N THR A 554 0.15 -5.26 23.78
CA THR A 554 0.01 -4.25 22.73
C THR A 554 1.38 -3.81 22.27
N PHE A 555 1.61 -3.79 20.96
CA PHE A 555 2.78 -3.19 20.32
C PHE A 555 2.37 -1.92 19.61
N PHE A 556 3.13 -0.84 19.74
CA PHE A 556 2.72 0.45 19.19
C PHE A 556 3.87 1.33 18.70
N ARG A 557 3.54 2.16 17.71
CA ARG A 557 4.40 3.19 17.13
C ARG A 557 4.72 4.28 18.16
N THR A 558 5.94 4.81 18.11
CA THR A 558 6.35 5.93 18.99
C THR A 558 7.11 7.01 18.23
N THR A 559 7.51 8.06 18.95
CA THR A 559 8.40 9.14 18.48
C THR A 559 9.88 8.93 18.82
N THR A 560 10.25 7.75 19.34
CA THR A 560 11.60 7.46 19.86
C THR A 560 12.52 6.77 18.85
N GLY A 561 11.99 6.34 17.71
CA GLY A 561 12.67 5.45 16.78
C GLY A 561 12.70 3.98 17.25
N LYS A 562 11.93 3.62 18.28
CA LYS A 562 11.69 2.24 18.72
C LYS A 562 10.20 1.93 18.76
N ILE A 563 9.86 0.66 18.58
CA ILE A 563 8.51 0.14 18.86
C ILE A 563 8.39 -0.05 20.37
N ALA A 564 7.28 0.40 20.94
CA ALA A 564 6.96 0.21 22.34
C ALA A 564 5.95 -0.92 22.54
N TYR A 565 5.85 -1.40 23.78
CA TYR A 565 4.82 -2.34 24.19
C TYR A 565 4.37 -2.13 25.63
N MET A 566 3.14 -2.54 25.92
CA MET A 566 2.58 -2.66 27.26
C MET A 566 1.76 -3.94 27.36
N THR A 567 1.50 -4.41 28.58
CA THR A 567 0.80 -5.69 28.82
C THR A 567 -0.37 -5.50 29.78
N SER A 568 -1.53 -6.02 29.41
CA SER A 568 -2.65 -6.25 30.31
C SER A 568 -2.67 -7.72 30.74
N ARG A 569 -3.01 -7.97 32.01
CA ARG A 569 -3.12 -9.32 32.59
C ARG A 569 -4.54 -9.65 33.07
N ASP A 570 -5.50 -8.80 32.71
CA ASP A 570 -6.88 -8.81 33.17
C ASP A 570 -7.85 -8.48 32.02
N SER A 571 -7.54 -9.01 30.82
CA SER A 571 -8.40 -8.89 29.64
C SER A 571 -8.66 -7.44 29.19
N GLY A 572 -7.67 -6.56 29.36
CA GLY A 572 -7.66 -5.17 28.90
C GLY A 572 -8.21 -4.16 29.89
N GLU A 573 -8.50 -4.54 31.14
CA GLU A 573 -9.00 -3.59 32.14
C GLU A 573 -7.89 -2.65 32.63
N THR A 574 -6.69 -3.18 32.93
CA THR A 574 -5.51 -2.40 33.34
C THR A 574 -4.28 -2.73 32.50
N TRP A 575 -3.33 -1.79 32.46
CA TRP A 575 -2.16 -1.85 31.58
C TRP A 575 -0.88 -1.54 32.34
N SER A 576 0.20 -2.25 32.01
CA SER A 576 1.53 -2.02 32.56
C SER A 576 2.13 -0.70 32.09
N GLU A 577 3.21 -0.29 32.74
CA GLU A 577 4.14 0.71 32.19
C GLU A 577 4.65 0.31 30.80
N VAL A 578 5.06 1.32 30.04
CA VAL A 578 5.59 1.18 28.69
C VAL A 578 7.02 0.64 28.71
N SER A 579 7.28 -0.35 27.85
CA SER A 579 8.61 -0.88 27.55
C SER A 579 8.91 -0.75 26.05
N TYR A 580 10.15 -0.98 25.63
CA TYR A 580 10.57 -0.84 24.24
C TYR A 580 11.22 -2.11 23.71
N ILE A 581 11.00 -2.40 22.44
CA ILE A 581 11.70 -3.49 21.75
C ILE A 581 13.09 -3.00 21.33
N ASP A 582 14.11 -3.75 21.73
CA ASP A 582 15.46 -3.63 21.16
C ASP A 582 15.60 -4.53 19.92
N GLY A 583 16.51 -4.18 19.01
CA GLY A 583 16.76 -4.92 17.77
C GLY A 583 15.92 -4.50 16.55
N ILE A 584 14.81 -3.78 16.76
CA ILE A 584 14.01 -3.17 15.69
C ILE A 584 14.14 -1.65 15.75
N GLN A 585 14.37 -1.02 14.59
CA GLN A 585 14.57 0.41 14.47
C GLN A 585 13.48 1.04 13.60
N GLN A 586 12.97 2.17 14.05
CA GLN A 586 12.11 3.03 13.24
C GLN A 586 12.71 4.44 13.13
N THR A 587 12.13 5.24 12.24
CA THR A 587 12.36 6.68 12.16
C THR A 587 11.80 7.40 13.39
N SER A 588 12.17 8.67 13.59
CA SER A 588 11.64 9.48 14.70
C SER A 588 10.14 9.75 14.59
N TYR A 589 9.57 9.71 13.39
CA TYR A 589 8.12 9.83 13.19
C TYR A 589 7.41 8.48 13.29
N GLY A 590 8.12 7.36 13.18
CA GLY A 590 7.58 6.01 13.31
C GLY A 590 6.69 5.55 12.14
N THR A 591 6.30 4.28 12.19
CA THR A 591 5.35 3.65 11.26
C THR A 591 4.50 2.65 12.02
N GLN A 592 3.26 2.44 11.60
CA GLN A 592 2.40 1.37 12.11
C GLN A 592 3.15 0.03 12.12
N VAL A 593 2.87 -0.78 13.13
CA VAL A 593 3.33 -2.17 13.27
C VAL A 593 2.10 -3.05 13.32
N SER A 594 2.07 -4.11 12.50
CA SER A 594 1.07 -5.17 12.65
C SER A 594 1.65 -6.36 13.41
N ALA A 595 0.79 -7.03 14.18
CA ALA A 595 1.19 -8.07 15.11
C ALA A 595 0.14 -9.17 15.18
N ILE A 596 0.56 -10.43 15.17
CA ILE A 596 -0.32 -11.59 15.37
C ILE A 596 0.29 -12.60 16.34
N LYS A 597 -0.58 -13.33 17.04
CA LYS A 597 -0.21 -14.56 17.75
C LYS A 597 -0.32 -15.72 16.76
N TYR A 598 0.80 -16.36 16.44
CA TYR A 598 0.78 -17.54 15.56
C TYR A 598 0.24 -18.76 16.31
N SER A 599 -0.56 -19.59 15.63
CA SER A 599 -1.27 -20.70 16.24
C SER A 599 -0.38 -21.90 16.56
N GLN A 600 0.68 -22.11 15.76
CA GLN A 600 1.60 -23.24 15.93
C GLN A 600 2.81 -22.86 16.79
N LEU A 601 3.47 -23.87 17.34
CA LEU A 601 4.74 -23.69 18.02
C LEU A 601 5.88 -23.53 17.00
N ILE A 602 6.80 -22.62 17.30
CA ILE A 602 8.09 -22.48 16.60
C ILE A 602 9.17 -22.76 17.64
N ASP A 603 10.11 -23.67 17.34
CA ASP A 603 11.12 -24.14 18.28
C ASP A 603 10.53 -24.63 19.63
N GLY A 604 9.34 -25.24 19.58
CA GLY A 604 8.62 -25.72 20.76
C GLY A 604 8.03 -24.62 21.65
N LYS A 605 8.07 -23.34 21.23
CA LYS A 605 7.53 -22.20 21.97
C LYS A 605 6.39 -21.53 21.22
N GLU A 606 5.53 -20.86 21.97
CA GLU A 606 4.51 -20.00 21.40
C GLU A 606 5.17 -18.81 20.69
N ALA A 607 4.63 -18.39 19.53
CA ALA A 607 5.26 -17.38 18.70
C ALA A 607 4.35 -16.17 18.43
N VAL A 608 4.94 -14.99 18.45
CA VAL A 608 4.36 -13.73 17.99
C VAL A 608 5.11 -13.31 16.73
N ILE A 609 4.40 -12.80 15.73
CA ILE A 609 5.01 -12.28 14.51
C ILE A 609 4.69 -10.79 14.42
N LEU A 610 5.71 -9.96 14.25
CA LEU A 610 5.59 -8.54 13.96
C LEU A 610 5.92 -8.25 12.50
N SER A 611 5.29 -7.22 11.95
CA SER A 611 5.56 -6.70 10.61
C SER A 611 5.76 -5.19 10.65
N THR A 612 6.93 -4.73 10.20
CA THR A 612 7.34 -3.33 10.34
C THR A 612 8.55 -2.99 9.46
N PRO A 613 8.75 -1.74 9.02
CA PRO A 613 10.05 -1.31 8.52
C PRO A 613 11.11 -1.36 9.63
N ASN A 614 12.31 -1.86 9.30
CA ASN A 614 13.47 -1.81 10.19
C ASN A 614 14.51 -0.82 9.64
N SER A 615 14.23 0.48 9.80
CA SER A 615 15.11 1.56 9.32
C SER A 615 14.95 2.83 10.15
N ARG A 616 16.07 3.50 10.42
CA ARG A 616 16.10 4.85 11.02
C ARG A 616 15.96 5.98 9.99
N SER A 617 15.96 5.67 8.69
CA SER A 617 16.14 6.68 7.63
C SER A 617 14.92 6.91 6.73
N GLY A 618 13.93 6.03 6.77
CA GLY A 618 12.72 6.11 5.94
C GLY A 618 11.82 4.92 6.20
N ARG A 619 10.65 4.89 5.57
CA ARG A 619 9.75 3.73 5.57
C ARG A 619 10.20 2.73 4.51
N LYS A 620 11.19 1.91 4.88
CA LYS A 620 11.88 0.94 4.00
C LYS A 620 12.52 -0.18 4.80
N GLY A 621 12.97 -1.22 4.10
CA GLY A 621 13.57 -2.40 4.73
C GLY A 621 12.55 -3.13 5.60
N GLY A 622 11.42 -3.49 5.01
CA GLY A 622 10.35 -4.22 5.68
C GLY A 622 10.83 -5.56 6.21
N GLN A 623 10.43 -5.89 7.43
CA GLN A 623 10.74 -7.17 8.06
C GLN A 623 9.51 -7.83 8.66
N LEU A 624 9.47 -9.16 8.59
CA LEU A 624 8.76 -9.98 9.57
C LEU A 624 9.71 -10.41 10.68
N VAL A 625 9.35 -10.15 11.92
CA VAL A 625 10.17 -10.48 13.10
C VAL A 625 9.42 -11.51 13.95
N VAL A 626 9.99 -12.70 14.09
CA VAL A 626 9.40 -13.80 14.85
C VAL A 626 9.95 -13.80 16.27
N GLY A 627 9.07 -13.60 17.23
CA GLY A 627 9.36 -13.60 18.65
C GLY A 627 8.85 -14.86 19.35
N LEU A 628 9.71 -15.52 20.13
CA LEU A 628 9.35 -16.69 20.92
C LEU A 628 9.03 -16.30 22.36
N VAL A 629 7.84 -16.66 22.85
CA VAL A 629 7.37 -16.29 24.18
C VAL A 629 8.02 -17.19 25.25
N ASN A 630 8.61 -16.59 26.28
CA ASN A 630 9.01 -17.26 27.50
C ASN A 630 7.79 -17.43 28.42
N LYS A 631 7.47 -18.68 28.79
CA LYS A 631 6.30 -18.99 29.63
C LYS A 631 6.47 -18.57 31.09
N GLU A 632 7.69 -18.33 31.56
CA GLU A 632 7.95 -17.99 32.96
C GLU A 632 7.56 -16.54 33.30
N ASP A 633 7.78 -15.60 32.38
CA ASP A 633 7.61 -14.17 32.62
C ASP A 633 6.87 -13.42 31.49
N ASP A 634 6.43 -14.14 30.46
CA ASP A 634 5.84 -13.61 29.22
C ASP A 634 6.80 -12.69 28.43
N SER A 635 8.11 -12.70 28.68
CA SER A 635 9.09 -12.01 27.82
C SER A 635 9.12 -12.64 26.41
N ILE A 636 9.58 -11.89 25.42
CA ILE A 636 9.66 -12.37 24.02
C ILE A 636 11.11 -12.26 23.53
N ASP A 637 11.66 -13.40 23.11
CA ASP A 637 12.94 -13.49 22.40
C ASP A 637 12.71 -13.28 20.90
N TRP A 638 13.04 -12.10 20.38
CA TRP A 638 12.93 -11.75 18.96
C TRP A 638 14.03 -12.47 18.16
N ARG A 639 13.73 -13.71 17.78
CA ARG A 639 14.71 -14.71 17.35
C ARG A 639 15.05 -14.65 15.87
N TYR A 640 14.06 -14.42 15.01
CA TYR A 640 14.23 -14.46 13.56
C TYR A 640 13.79 -13.16 12.91
N HIS A 641 14.53 -12.74 11.88
CA HIS A 641 14.26 -11.56 11.09
C HIS A 641 14.27 -11.95 9.61
N TYR A 642 13.13 -11.79 8.95
CA TYR A 642 12.99 -12.01 7.52
C TYR A 642 12.83 -10.68 6.79
N ASP A 643 13.77 -10.36 5.91
CA ASP A 643 13.68 -9.20 5.03
C ASP A 643 12.66 -9.47 3.91
N ILE A 644 11.59 -8.66 3.86
CA ILE A 644 10.53 -8.75 2.84
C ILE A 644 11.11 -8.55 1.43
N ASP A 645 12.00 -7.57 1.31
CA ASP A 645 12.74 -7.19 0.10
C ASP A 645 14.03 -6.45 0.54
N LEU A 646 14.70 -5.73 -0.37
CA LEU A 646 15.95 -5.02 -0.08
C LEU A 646 15.79 -3.96 1.02
N PRO A 647 16.82 -3.73 1.86
CA PRO A 647 16.79 -2.70 2.91
C PRO A 647 16.53 -1.28 2.41
N SER A 648 16.79 -1.01 1.13
CA SER A 648 16.59 0.29 0.48
C SER A 648 15.20 0.45 -0.15
N TYR A 649 14.43 -0.63 -0.30
CA TYR A 649 13.12 -0.61 -0.95
C TYR A 649 12.02 -0.29 0.06
N GLY A 650 11.02 0.47 -0.41
CA GLY A 650 9.96 1.00 0.42
C GLY A 650 9.10 -0.06 1.10
N TYR A 651 8.75 0.20 2.36
CA TYR A 651 7.88 -0.62 3.19
C TYR A 651 7.30 0.26 4.30
N ALA A 652 6.00 0.49 4.29
CA ALA A 652 5.33 1.38 5.23
C ALA A 652 4.29 0.66 6.09
N TYR A 653 3.00 1.01 5.99
CA TYR A 653 1.94 0.32 6.75
C TYR A 653 1.80 -1.11 6.25
N SER A 654 1.41 -2.01 7.14
CA SER A 654 1.28 -3.42 6.83
C SER A 654 0.15 -4.08 7.61
N ALA A 655 -0.36 -5.16 7.04
CA ALA A 655 -1.25 -6.10 7.69
C ALA A 655 -0.72 -7.51 7.50
N ILE A 656 -0.74 -8.27 8.58
CA ILE A 656 -0.40 -9.69 8.58
C ILE A 656 -1.54 -10.49 9.19
N THR A 657 -1.79 -11.68 8.66
CA THR A 657 -2.70 -12.65 9.26
C THR A 657 -2.16 -14.06 9.05
N GLU A 658 -2.44 -14.95 9.98
CA GLU A 658 -2.24 -16.37 9.76
C GLU A 658 -3.39 -16.87 8.87
N LEU A 659 -3.05 -17.37 7.69
CA LEU A 659 -3.99 -17.98 6.76
C LEU A 659 -4.47 -19.34 7.33
N PRO A 660 -5.64 -19.85 6.90
CA PRO A 660 -6.18 -21.12 7.41
C PRO A 660 -5.25 -22.33 7.20
N ASN A 661 -4.37 -22.27 6.20
CA ASN A 661 -3.33 -23.26 5.92
C ASN A 661 -2.01 -23.02 6.69
N HIS A 662 -2.01 -22.16 7.71
CA HIS A 662 -0.86 -21.79 8.56
C HIS A 662 0.27 -21.01 7.86
N HIS A 663 0.04 -20.60 6.61
CA HIS A 663 0.87 -19.60 5.95
C HIS A 663 0.62 -18.21 6.55
N ILE A 664 1.46 -17.24 6.19
CA ILE A 664 1.34 -15.85 6.60
C ILE A 664 1.04 -15.00 5.36
N GLY A 665 -0.18 -14.47 5.31
CA GLY A 665 -0.57 -13.47 4.32
C GLY A 665 -0.09 -12.09 4.77
N VAL A 666 0.56 -11.36 3.89
CA VAL A 666 1.06 -9.99 4.15
C VAL A 666 0.53 -9.05 3.09
N LEU A 667 -0.26 -8.06 3.48
CA LEU A 667 -0.70 -6.95 2.62
C LEU A 667 -0.03 -5.66 3.11
N PHE A 668 0.72 -4.97 2.26
CA PHE A 668 1.56 -3.86 2.73
C PHE A 668 1.79 -2.77 1.68
N GLU A 669 2.05 -1.56 2.17
CA GLU A 669 2.47 -0.41 1.37
C GLU A 669 3.95 -0.59 0.94
N LYS A 670 4.19 -1.07 -0.29
CA LYS A 670 5.52 -1.26 -0.88
C LYS A 670 6.10 0.04 -1.43
N TYR A 671 6.15 1.08 -0.61
CA TYR A 671 6.73 2.38 -0.93
C TYR A 671 6.97 3.17 0.37
N ASP A 672 7.70 4.29 0.31
CA ASP A 672 7.84 5.17 1.46
C ASP A 672 6.66 6.15 1.52
N SER A 673 5.60 5.77 2.24
CA SER A 673 4.39 6.60 2.37
C SER A 673 4.55 7.88 3.20
N TRP A 674 5.74 8.13 3.76
CA TRP A 674 6.09 9.40 4.37
C TRP A 674 6.79 10.35 3.39
N SER A 675 7.60 9.79 2.48
CA SER A 675 8.38 10.55 1.50
C SER A 675 7.50 11.43 0.60
N ARG A 676 7.82 12.72 0.55
CA ARG A 676 7.12 13.68 -0.34
C ARG A 676 7.46 13.47 -1.82
N ASN A 677 8.41 12.58 -2.13
CA ASN A 677 8.75 12.19 -3.51
C ASN A 677 7.90 11.00 -3.98
N GLU A 678 7.32 10.24 -3.05
CA GLU A 678 6.59 9.00 -3.31
C GLU A 678 5.08 9.16 -3.06
N LEU A 679 4.59 10.39 -3.17
CA LEU A 679 3.15 10.63 -3.20
C LEU A 679 2.55 10.15 -4.53
N HIS A 680 1.28 9.75 -4.45
CA HIS A 680 0.42 9.47 -5.61
C HIS A 680 0.94 8.33 -6.49
N LEU A 681 1.41 7.25 -5.85
CA LEU A 681 1.78 6.02 -6.55
C LEU A 681 0.60 5.06 -6.52
N SER A 682 0.17 4.57 -7.70
CA SER A 682 -0.87 3.57 -7.85
C SER A 682 -0.29 2.15 -7.74
N ASN A 683 -1.10 1.20 -7.28
CA ASN A 683 -0.79 -0.24 -7.22
C ASN A 683 0.49 -0.60 -6.43
N VAL A 684 0.82 0.21 -5.42
CA VAL A 684 1.95 -0.03 -4.49
C VAL A 684 1.55 -0.76 -3.21
N VAL A 685 0.25 -0.93 -2.95
CA VAL A 685 -0.22 -1.83 -1.88
C VAL A 685 -0.33 -3.24 -2.45
N GLN A 686 0.45 -4.17 -1.92
CA GLN A 686 0.67 -5.49 -2.54
C GLN A 686 0.53 -6.62 -1.52
N TYR A 687 0.01 -7.76 -1.99
CA TYR A 687 -0.18 -8.98 -1.20
C TYR A 687 0.86 -10.04 -1.54
N ILE A 688 1.46 -10.66 -0.52
CA ILE A 688 2.35 -11.83 -0.64
C ILE A 688 1.95 -12.94 0.34
N ASP A 689 2.34 -14.16 0.02
CA ASP A 689 2.14 -15.37 0.83
C ASP A 689 3.49 -15.99 1.23
N LEU A 690 3.70 -16.17 2.54
CA LEU A 690 4.95 -16.69 3.12
C LEU A 690 4.68 -17.92 4.01
N GLU A 691 5.60 -18.87 4.01
CA GLU A 691 5.58 -19.98 4.97
C GLU A 691 6.49 -19.68 6.16
N ILE A 692 6.25 -20.23 7.35
CA ILE A 692 7.15 -20.07 8.50
C ILE A 692 8.58 -20.52 8.21
N ASN A 693 8.76 -21.53 7.35
CA ASN A 693 10.08 -21.96 6.90
C ASN A 693 10.81 -20.89 6.08
N ASP A 694 10.11 -19.94 5.46
CA ASP A 694 10.74 -18.79 4.81
C ASP A 694 11.26 -17.78 5.84
N LEU A 695 10.53 -17.63 6.96
CA LEU A 695 10.82 -16.64 8.01
C LEU A 695 11.97 -17.05 8.95
N THR A 696 12.22 -18.35 9.09
CA THR A 696 13.15 -18.93 10.08
C THR A 696 14.50 -19.33 9.48
N LYS A 697 14.72 -19.07 8.18
CA LYS A 697 15.93 -19.41 7.43
C LYS A 697 17.07 -18.41 7.60
#